data_AF-A0A8C9F8P2-F1
#
_entry.id   AF-A0A8C9F8P2-F1
#
_cell.length_a   1.000
_cell.length_b   1.000
_cell.length_c   1.000
_cell.angle_alpha   90.00
_cell.angle_beta   90.00
_cell.angle_gamma   90.00
#
_symmetry.space_group_name_H-M   'P 1'
#
loop_
_entity.id
_entity.type
_entity.pdbx_description
1 polymer ?
#
loop_
_entity_poly.entity_id
_entity_poly.type
_entity_poly.pdbx_seq_one_letter_code
_entity_poly.pdbx_strand_id
1 'polypeptide(L)'
;IFFLQQLAQLQKEKSEILKNLALYYFTFVDVMEFKDHVCELLNTIDVCQVFFDITVNFDLTKNYLDLIITYTTLMILLSRIEERKAIIGLYNYAHEMTHGASDREYPRLGQMIVDYENPLKKMMEEFVPHSKVCNHFSQEHTVVKALSIALIAILNICVFVSFSLSFLHRHIAELIFYMEELRAHVRKYGPVMQRYYVQYLSGFDAVVLNELVQNLSVCPEDESIIMSSFVNTMTSLSVKQGNRFIFFLVSFQAYTSVSKASLGLADHRELGKMMNTIIFHTKMVDSLVEMLVETSDLSIFCFYSRAFEKMFQQCLELPSQSRYSIAFPLLCTHFMSCTHELCPEERHHIGDRSLSLCNMFLDEMAKQARNLITDICTEQCTLSDQLLPKHCAKTISQAVNKKSKKQTGKKGEPEREKPGVESMRKNRLVVTNLDKLHTALSELCFSINYVPNMVVWEHTFTPREYLTSHLEIRFTKYLETLLRQVSNGHIAYFPAMKAFVNLPTENELTFNAEEYSDISEMRALSELLGPYGMKFLSESLMWHISSQVAELKKLVVENVEVLTQMRTSFDKPDQMAALFKRLSSVDSVLKRMTIIGVILSFRSLAQEALRDVLSYHIPFLVSSIEDFKDHIPRETDMKVAMNVYELSSAAGLPCEIDPALVVALSSQKSVIRETSMNLNGLLKIGQETDKTTTRNRESVYLLLDMIVQESPFLTMDLLESCFPYVLLRNAYHAVYKQSVTSSA
;
A
#
# COMPACT_ATOMS: atom_id res chain seq x y z
N ILE A 1 -19.12 -50.60 -32.92
CA ILE A 1 -18.86 -49.51 -33.88
C ILE A 1 -18.54 -48.20 -33.15
N PHE A 2 -19.37 -47.72 -32.22
CA PHE A 2 -19.09 -46.52 -31.40
C PHE A 2 -17.78 -46.59 -30.58
N PHE A 3 -17.50 -47.72 -29.92
CA PHE A 3 -16.27 -47.94 -29.14
C PHE A 3 -14.99 -47.93 -30.00
N LEU A 4 -15.05 -48.52 -31.21
CA LEU A 4 -13.93 -48.53 -32.17
C LEU A 4 -13.64 -47.13 -32.76
N GLN A 5 -14.67 -46.28 -32.88
CA GLN A 5 -14.54 -44.91 -33.36
C GLN A 5 -13.93 -43.97 -32.29
N GLN A 6 -14.25 -44.16 -31.01
CA GLN A 6 -13.65 -43.39 -29.91
C GLN A 6 -12.16 -43.71 -29.71
N LEU A 7 -11.77 -44.98 -29.86
CA LEU A 7 -10.37 -45.41 -29.75
C LEU A 7 -9.50 -44.93 -30.94
N ALA A 8 -10.11 -44.63 -32.09
CA ALA A 8 -9.40 -44.13 -33.27
C ALA A 8 -8.89 -42.69 -33.11
N GLN A 9 -9.57 -41.87 -32.29
CA GLN A 9 -9.11 -40.52 -31.96
C GLN A 9 -7.99 -40.56 -30.90
N LEU A 10 -8.17 -41.40 -29.87
CA LEU A 10 -7.13 -41.68 -28.86
C LEU A 10 -5.81 -42.19 -29.45
N GLN A 11 -5.87 -43.02 -30.50
CA GLN A 11 -4.67 -43.51 -31.20
C GLN A 11 -3.86 -42.40 -31.86
N LYS A 12 -4.51 -41.31 -32.31
CA LYS A 12 -3.84 -40.17 -32.93
C LYS A 12 -3.19 -39.23 -31.90
N GLU A 13 -3.74 -39.17 -30.70
CA GLU A 13 -3.32 -38.26 -29.62
C GLU A 13 -2.49 -38.96 -28.52
N LYS A 14 -2.16 -40.25 -28.68
CA LYS A 14 -1.49 -41.06 -27.64
C LYS A 14 -0.19 -40.46 -27.09
N SER A 15 0.62 -39.80 -27.93
CA SER A 15 1.86 -39.15 -27.50
C SER A 15 1.60 -37.91 -26.65
N GLU A 16 0.56 -37.13 -26.97
CA GLU A 16 0.14 -35.96 -26.20
C GLU A 16 -0.48 -36.39 -24.85
N ILE A 17 -1.25 -37.48 -24.84
CA ILE A 17 -1.85 -38.02 -23.61
C ILE A 17 -0.77 -38.50 -22.64
N LEU A 18 0.22 -39.26 -23.14
CA LEU A 18 1.35 -39.68 -22.30
C LEU A 18 2.10 -38.48 -21.72
N LYS A 19 2.36 -37.46 -22.52
CA LYS A 19 3.08 -36.27 -22.09
C LYS A 19 2.31 -35.46 -21.02
N ASN A 20 1.01 -35.24 -21.23
CA ASN A 20 0.21 -34.35 -20.37
C ASN A 20 -0.30 -35.05 -19.09
N LEU A 21 -0.58 -36.35 -19.14
CA LEU A 21 -1.07 -37.10 -17.98
C LEU A 21 0.05 -37.74 -17.14
N ALA A 22 1.30 -37.78 -17.63
CA ALA A 22 2.43 -38.35 -16.89
C ALA A 22 2.54 -37.77 -15.47
N LEU A 23 2.45 -36.44 -15.32
CA LEU A 23 2.58 -35.77 -14.02
C LEU A 23 1.56 -36.33 -13.01
N TYR A 24 0.29 -36.39 -13.39
CA TYR A 24 -0.77 -36.91 -12.51
C TYR A 24 -0.66 -38.41 -12.27
N TYR A 25 -0.30 -39.19 -13.30
CA TYR A 25 -0.11 -40.63 -13.17
C TYR A 25 0.99 -40.96 -12.15
N PHE A 26 2.18 -40.36 -12.31
CA PHE A 26 3.30 -40.60 -11.40
C PHE A 26 3.03 -40.05 -9.99
N THR A 27 2.27 -38.95 -9.86
CA THR A 27 1.80 -38.49 -8.53
C THR A 27 0.97 -39.57 -7.82
N PHE A 28 0.09 -40.29 -8.54
CA PHE A 28 -0.67 -41.39 -7.95
C PHE A 28 0.21 -42.61 -7.63
N VAL A 29 1.26 -42.86 -8.40
CA VAL A 29 2.28 -43.88 -8.10
C VAL A 29 3.03 -43.52 -6.82
N ASP A 30 3.45 -42.28 -6.65
CA ASP A 30 4.14 -41.80 -5.44
C ASP A 30 3.26 -41.93 -4.20
N VAL A 31 1.95 -41.66 -4.31
CA VAL A 31 0.98 -41.90 -3.22
C VAL A 31 0.88 -43.39 -2.86
N MET A 32 0.94 -44.28 -3.85
CA MET A 32 0.95 -45.72 -3.63
C MET A 32 2.24 -46.17 -2.94
N GLU A 33 3.41 -45.69 -3.39
CA GLU A 33 4.68 -46.00 -2.76
C GLU A 33 4.77 -45.45 -1.33
N PHE A 34 4.30 -44.22 -1.10
CA PHE A 34 4.18 -43.65 0.24
C PHE A 34 3.33 -44.54 1.16
N LYS A 35 2.17 -44.99 0.68
CA LYS A 35 1.31 -45.93 1.42
C LYS A 35 2.08 -47.20 1.78
N ASP A 36 2.81 -47.81 0.85
CA ASP A 36 3.56 -49.04 1.11
C ASP A 36 4.61 -48.86 2.22
N HIS A 37 5.37 -47.75 2.19
CA HIS A 37 6.34 -47.42 3.23
C HIS A 37 5.67 -47.17 4.59
N VAL A 38 4.51 -46.49 4.61
CA VAL A 38 3.74 -46.28 5.84
C VAL A 38 3.29 -47.62 6.43
N CYS A 39 2.72 -48.52 5.62
CA CYS A 39 2.29 -49.83 6.09
C CYS A 39 3.47 -50.66 6.62
N GLU A 40 4.63 -50.64 5.95
CA GLU A 40 5.84 -51.31 6.41
C GLU A 40 6.34 -50.77 7.75
N LEU A 41 6.35 -49.44 7.91
CA LEU A 41 6.76 -48.79 9.15
C LEU A 41 5.79 -49.10 10.30
N LEU A 42 4.47 -49.04 10.05
CA LEU A 42 3.45 -49.38 11.05
C LEU A 42 3.57 -50.83 11.51
N ASN A 43 3.79 -51.76 10.58
CA ASN A 43 4.05 -53.17 10.90
C ASN A 43 5.32 -53.34 11.75
N THR A 44 6.38 -52.59 11.43
CA THR A 44 7.63 -52.62 12.21
C THR A 44 7.40 -52.12 13.63
N ILE A 45 6.67 -51.01 13.80
CA ILE A 45 6.32 -50.44 15.10
C ILE A 45 5.52 -51.43 15.95
N ASP A 46 4.56 -52.13 15.34
CA ASP A 46 3.78 -53.19 15.99
C ASP A 46 4.63 -54.35 16.47
N VAL A 47 5.55 -54.82 15.62
CA VAL A 47 6.49 -55.91 15.96
C VAL A 47 7.40 -55.49 17.10
N CYS A 48 7.87 -54.25 17.08
CA CYS A 48 8.70 -53.68 18.15
C CYS A 48 7.94 -53.44 19.47
N GLN A 49 6.60 -53.46 19.45
CA GLN A 49 5.73 -53.17 20.60
C GLN A 49 6.15 -51.89 21.33
N VAL A 50 6.25 -50.80 20.56
CA VAL A 50 6.73 -49.50 21.06
C VAL A 50 5.79 -48.95 22.13
N PHE A 51 6.37 -48.45 23.21
CA PHE A 51 5.67 -47.70 24.25
C PHE A 51 5.36 -46.28 23.75
N PHE A 52 4.12 -45.83 23.84
CA PHE A 52 3.69 -44.48 23.46
C PHE A 52 3.03 -43.77 24.64
N ASP A 53 3.55 -42.59 24.99
CA ASP A 53 3.00 -41.68 25.99
C ASP A 53 3.36 -40.24 25.58
N ILE A 54 2.35 -39.46 25.20
CA ILE A 54 2.53 -38.07 24.72
C ILE A 54 3.24 -37.17 25.75
N THR A 55 3.19 -37.51 27.04
CA THR A 55 3.83 -36.73 28.11
C THR A 55 5.30 -37.09 28.31
N VAL A 56 5.75 -38.24 27.78
CA VAL A 56 7.09 -38.79 28.01
C VAL A 56 7.90 -38.83 26.71
N ASN A 57 7.43 -39.52 25.67
CA ASN A 57 8.05 -39.54 24.33
C ASN A 57 7.20 -38.75 23.34
N PHE A 58 7.18 -37.43 23.56
CA PHE A 58 6.35 -36.48 22.81
C PHE A 58 6.60 -36.57 21.31
N ASP A 59 7.87 -36.51 20.86
CA ASP A 59 8.19 -36.48 19.43
C ASP A 59 7.82 -37.79 18.75
N LEU A 60 8.16 -38.94 19.34
CA LEU A 60 7.82 -40.25 18.79
C LEU A 60 6.31 -40.45 18.68
N THR A 61 5.57 -40.07 19.73
CA THR A 61 4.11 -40.18 19.78
C THR A 61 3.44 -39.23 18.80
N LYS A 62 3.86 -37.97 18.74
CA LYS A 62 3.34 -36.96 17.81
C LYS A 62 3.57 -37.39 16.36
N ASN A 63 4.80 -37.77 16.00
CA ASN A 63 5.12 -38.18 14.63
C ASN A 63 4.35 -39.44 14.19
N TYR A 64 4.14 -40.39 15.10
CA TYR A 64 3.33 -41.58 14.82
C TYR A 64 1.86 -41.20 14.53
N LEU A 65 1.26 -40.36 15.37
CA LEU A 65 -0.12 -39.89 15.17
C LEU A 65 -0.26 -39.04 13.90
N ASP A 66 0.68 -38.12 13.66
CA ASP A 66 0.71 -37.27 12.47
C ASP A 66 0.82 -38.11 11.20
N LEU A 67 1.67 -39.16 11.18
CA LEU A 67 1.79 -40.06 10.04
C LEU A 67 0.49 -40.79 9.73
N ILE A 68 -0.21 -41.29 10.76
CA ILE A 68 -1.51 -41.96 10.60
C ILE A 68 -2.57 -40.99 10.09
N ILE A 69 -2.62 -39.77 10.62
CA ILE A 69 -3.58 -38.75 10.20
C ILE A 69 -3.29 -38.31 8.76
N THR A 70 -2.03 -38.05 8.40
CA THR A 70 -1.62 -37.71 7.04
C THR A 70 -1.98 -38.83 6.07
N TYR A 71 -1.69 -40.09 6.43
CA TYR A 71 -2.08 -41.24 5.62
C TYR A 71 -3.61 -41.30 5.43
N THR A 72 -4.38 -41.18 6.52
CA THR A 72 -5.85 -41.23 6.47
C THR A 72 -6.44 -40.11 5.63
N THR A 73 -6.00 -38.88 5.84
CA THR A 73 -6.49 -37.70 5.13
C THR A 73 -6.09 -37.73 3.65
N LEU A 74 -4.90 -38.24 3.32
CA LEU A 74 -4.45 -38.43 1.94
C LEU A 74 -5.33 -39.44 1.20
N MET A 75 -5.66 -40.58 1.80
CA MET A 75 -6.54 -41.57 1.16
C MET A 75 -7.99 -41.05 1.01
N ILE A 76 -8.48 -40.25 1.96
CA ILE A 76 -9.77 -39.57 1.85
C ILE A 76 -9.72 -38.55 0.71
N LEU A 77 -8.67 -37.74 0.60
CA LEU A 77 -8.50 -36.75 -0.46
C LEU A 77 -8.46 -37.43 -1.83
N LEU A 78 -7.71 -38.53 -1.95
CA LEU A 78 -7.65 -39.36 -3.15
C LEU A 78 -9.04 -39.88 -3.55
N SER A 79 -9.86 -40.32 -2.59
CA SER A 79 -11.22 -40.82 -2.87
C SER A 79 -12.16 -39.74 -3.43
N ARG A 80 -11.90 -38.46 -3.14
CA ARG A 80 -12.68 -37.32 -3.64
C ARG A 80 -12.32 -36.91 -5.07
N ILE A 81 -11.21 -37.40 -5.62
CA ILE A 81 -10.84 -37.15 -7.01
C ILE A 81 -11.64 -38.09 -7.91
N GLU A 82 -12.80 -37.65 -8.40
CA GLU A 82 -13.74 -38.49 -9.18
C GLU A 82 -13.10 -39.02 -10.48
N GLU A 83 -12.27 -38.21 -11.13
CA GLU A 83 -11.65 -38.53 -12.42
C GLU A 83 -10.40 -39.41 -12.33
N ARG A 84 -9.97 -39.82 -11.13
CA ARG A 84 -8.73 -40.60 -10.93
C ARG A 84 -8.67 -41.88 -11.75
N LYS A 85 -9.80 -42.61 -11.87
CA LYS A 85 -9.89 -43.85 -12.68
C LYS A 85 -9.72 -43.55 -14.17
N ALA A 86 -10.26 -42.42 -14.65
CA ALA A 86 -10.13 -42.01 -16.04
C ALA A 86 -8.69 -41.58 -16.37
N ILE A 87 -8.04 -40.79 -15.51
CA ILE A 87 -6.66 -40.34 -15.70
C ILE A 87 -5.70 -41.54 -15.77
N ILE A 88 -5.78 -42.44 -14.79
CA ILE A 88 -4.91 -43.62 -14.69
C ILE A 88 -5.17 -44.58 -15.87
N GLY A 89 -6.44 -44.81 -16.22
CA GLY A 89 -6.83 -45.67 -17.34
C GLY A 89 -6.41 -45.12 -18.70
N LEU A 90 -6.57 -43.82 -18.95
CA LEU A 90 -6.18 -43.17 -20.21
C LEU A 90 -4.67 -43.17 -20.41
N TYR A 91 -3.90 -42.88 -19.36
CA TYR A 91 -2.44 -42.93 -19.41
C TYR A 91 -1.94 -44.34 -19.73
N ASN A 92 -2.44 -45.36 -19.01
CA ASN A 92 -2.03 -46.75 -19.26
C ASN A 92 -2.44 -47.24 -20.65
N TYR A 93 -3.64 -46.88 -21.11
CA TYR A 93 -4.10 -47.23 -22.46
C TYR A 93 -3.19 -46.61 -23.53
N ALA A 94 -2.84 -45.32 -23.40
CA ALA A 94 -1.90 -44.67 -24.32
C ALA A 94 -0.48 -45.28 -24.24
N HIS A 95 -0.06 -45.72 -23.06
CA HIS A 95 1.22 -46.40 -22.84
C HIS A 95 1.26 -47.77 -23.55
N GLU A 96 0.22 -48.57 -23.39
CA GLU A 96 0.07 -49.88 -24.04
C GLU A 96 0.06 -49.76 -25.56
N MET A 97 -0.63 -48.74 -26.11
CA MET A 97 -0.65 -48.46 -27.55
C MET A 97 0.68 -47.94 -28.12
N THR A 98 1.60 -47.50 -27.26
CA THR A 98 2.90 -46.94 -27.66
C THR A 98 4.02 -47.96 -27.49
N HIS A 99 4.04 -48.67 -26.36
CA HIS A 99 5.11 -49.59 -25.97
C HIS A 99 4.73 -51.08 -26.08
N GLY A 100 3.46 -51.39 -26.39
CA GLY A 100 2.97 -52.77 -26.56
C GLY A 100 2.68 -53.51 -25.24
N ALA A 101 2.80 -52.83 -24.09
CA ALA A 101 2.50 -53.37 -22.77
C ALA A 101 1.98 -52.27 -21.83
N SER A 102 1.13 -52.66 -20.88
CA SER A 102 0.73 -51.78 -19.77
C SER A 102 1.95 -51.30 -18.98
N ASP A 103 1.81 -50.15 -18.32
CA ASP A 103 2.83 -49.61 -17.43
C ASP A 103 3.07 -50.55 -16.23
N ARG A 104 4.31 -50.59 -15.72
CA ARG A 104 4.74 -51.54 -14.69
C ARG A 104 3.95 -51.41 -13.39
N GLU A 105 3.62 -50.18 -13.00
CA GLU A 105 2.95 -49.90 -11.72
C GLU A 105 1.42 -49.93 -11.83
N TYR A 106 0.87 -49.92 -13.06
CA TYR A 106 -0.57 -49.86 -13.30
C TYR A 106 -1.39 -50.96 -12.62
N PRO A 107 -0.98 -52.26 -12.62
CA PRO A 107 -1.78 -53.31 -11.97
C PRO A 107 -1.92 -53.10 -10.46
N ARG A 108 -0.86 -52.66 -9.79
CA ARG A 108 -0.84 -52.38 -8.35
C ARG A 108 -1.60 -51.09 -8.04
N LEU A 109 -1.39 -50.06 -8.85
CA LEU A 109 -2.06 -48.77 -8.71
C LEU A 109 -3.57 -48.90 -8.91
N GLY A 110 -4.00 -49.62 -9.95
CA GLY A 110 -5.41 -49.90 -10.22
C GLY A 110 -6.07 -50.67 -9.07
N GLN A 111 -5.37 -51.65 -8.49
CA GLN A 111 -5.85 -52.40 -7.33
C GLN A 111 -6.03 -51.49 -6.10
N MET A 112 -5.05 -50.62 -5.81
CA MET A 112 -5.14 -49.65 -4.71
C MET A 112 -6.36 -48.73 -4.88
N ILE A 113 -6.60 -48.20 -6.07
CA ILE A 113 -7.71 -47.28 -6.33
C ILE A 113 -9.08 -47.92 -6.10
N VAL A 114 -9.20 -49.23 -6.36
CA VAL A 114 -10.43 -50.00 -6.09
C VAL A 114 -10.55 -50.32 -4.61
N ASP A 115 -9.47 -50.76 -3.96
CA ASP A 115 -9.48 -51.15 -2.55
C ASP A 115 -9.81 -49.97 -1.62
N TYR A 116 -9.33 -48.78 -1.94
CA TYR A 116 -9.59 -47.54 -1.18
C TYR A 116 -10.71 -46.67 -1.78
N GLU A 117 -11.63 -47.26 -2.56
CA GLU A 117 -12.82 -46.55 -3.04
C GLU A 117 -13.72 -46.12 -1.87
N ASN A 118 -13.76 -46.91 -0.81
CA ASN A 118 -14.23 -46.49 0.52
C ASN A 118 -13.05 -46.52 1.51
N PRO A 119 -12.27 -45.43 1.62
CA PRO A 119 -10.97 -45.45 2.30
C PRO A 119 -11.11 -45.79 3.78
N LEU A 120 -12.10 -45.22 4.47
CA LEU A 120 -12.29 -45.45 5.91
C LEU A 120 -12.63 -46.90 6.24
N LYS A 121 -13.48 -47.54 5.43
CA LYS A 121 -13.83 -48.96 5.64
C LYS A 121 -12.59 -49.84 5.48
N LYS A 122 -11.81 -49.60 4.42
CA LYS A 122 -10.59 -50.38 4.15
C LYS A 122 -9.53 -50.18 5.22
N MET A 123 -9.32 -48.94 5.66
CA MET A 123 -8.39 -48.63 6.75
C MET A 123 -8.84 -49.25 8.07
N MET A 124 -10.13 -49.25 8.40
CA MET A 124 -10.60 -49.91 9.63
C MET A 124 -10.26 -51.41 9.67
N GLU A 125 -10.22 -52.08 8.51
CA GLU A 125 -9.81 -53.48 8.40
C GLU A 125 -8.28 -53.64 8.48
N GLU A 126 -7.52 -52.69 7.91
CA GLU A 126 -6.06 -52.69 7.88
C GLU A 126 -5.42 -52.33 9.24
N PHE A 127 -6.06 -51.48 10.03
CA PHE A 127 -5.59 -51.07 11.35
C PHE A 127 -5.95 -52.04 12.49
N VAL A 128 -6.62 -53.17 12.19
CA VAL A 128 -6.91 -54.22 13.18
C VAL A 128 -5.65 -54.78 13.88
N PRO A 129 -4.56 -55.17 13.18
CA PRO A 129 -3.30 -55.57 13.83
C PRO A 129 -2.68 -54.45 14.68
N HIS A 130 -2.77 -53.21 14.20
CA HIS A 130 -2.27 -51.99 14.87
C HIS A 130 -3.07 -51.60 16.13
N SER A 131 -4.23 -52.24 16.38
CA SER A 131 -5.11 -51.91 17.50
C SER A 131 -4.45 -52.11 18.86
N LYS A 132 -3.48 -53.02 19.04
CA LYS A 132 -2.81 -53.23 20.34
C LYS A 132 -1.90 -52.07 20.76
N VAL A 133 -1.18 -51.48 19.81
CA VAL A 133 -0.32 -50.30 20.03
C VAL A 133 -1.19 -49.04 20.15
N CYS A 134 -2.20 -48.91 19.30
CA CYS A 134 -3.22 -47.87 19.41
C CYS A 134 -4.03 -47.96 20.72
N ASN A 135 -4.18 -49.15 21.33
CA ASN A 135 -4.87 -49.33 22.61
C ASN A 135 -3.96 -49.07 23.83
N HIS A 136 -2.63 -48.93 23.70
CA HIS A 136 -1.79 -48.43 24.81
C HIS A 136 -2.10 -46.95 25.13
N PHE A 137 -2.59 -46.19 24.15
CA PHE A 137 -3.21 -44.88 24.35
C PHE A 137 -4.56 -44.94 25.11
N SER A 138 -5.14 -46.14 25.32
CA SER A 138 -6.52 -46.33 25.80
C SER A 138 -6.70 -46.41 27.32
N GLN A 139 -5.69 -46.03 28.13
CA GLN A 139 -5.98 -45.79 29.56
C GLN A 139 -6.86 -44.56 29.78
N GLU A 140 -7.07 -43.73 28.75
CA GLU A 140 -8.24 -42.85 28.67
C GLU A 140 -8.97 -43.06 27.34
N HIS A 141 -10.30 -43.14 27.39
CA HIS A 141 -11.25 -43.46 26.32
C HIS A 141 -11.13 -42.60 25.04
N THR A 142 -10.08 -42.73 24.22
CA THR A 142 -9.85 -41.72 23.19
C THR A 142 -9.29 -42.18 21.84
N VAL A 143 -9.01 -43.44 21.49
CA VAL A 143 -8.53 -43.73 20.09
C VAL A 143 -9.64 -44.13 19.12
N VAL A 144 -10.56 -45.03 19.50
CA VAL A 144 -11.77 -45.28 18.69
C VAL A 144 -12.71 -44.06 18.75
N LYS A 145 -12.70 -43.35 19.88
CA LYS A 145 -13.29 -42.02 20.01
C LYS A 145 -12.48 -40.94 19.30
N ALA A 146 -11.15 -40.97 19.16
CA ALA A 146 -10.39 -39.98 18.36
C ALA A 146 -10.45 -40.26 16.87
N LEU A 147 -10.66 -41.48 16.39
CA LEU A 147 -10.95 -41.71 14.97
C LEU A 147 -12.37 -41.27 14.64
N SER A 148 -13.33 -41.48 15.55
CA SER A 148 -14.69 -40.93 15.39
C SER A 148 -14.80 -39.44 15.75
N ILE A 149 -13.97 -38.89 16.64
CA ILE A 149 -13.82 -37.45 16.97
C ILE A 149 -12.94 -36.78 15.93
N ALA A 150 -12.00 -37.45 15.25
CA ALA A 150 -11.29 -36.92 14.09
C ALA A 150 -12.15 -37.03 12.85
N LEU A 151 -13.03 -38.02 12.71
CA LEU A 151 -14.08 -37.98 11.68
C LEU A 151 -15.10 -36.89 11.97
N ILE A 152 -15.55 -36.76 13.23
CA ILE A 152 -16.44 -35.68 13.69
C ILE A 152 -15.70 -34.36 13.73
N ALA A 153 -14.37 -34.29 13.84
CA ALA A 153 -13.55 -33.08 13.79
C ALA A 153 -12.97 -32.84 12.41
N ILE A 154 -13.04 -33.74 11.44
CA ILE A 154 -12.79 -33.45 10.03
C ILE A 154 -14.11 -33.00 9.41
N LEU A 155 -15.23 -33.63 9.77
CA LEU A 155 -16.55 -33.06 9.53
C LEU A 155 -16.73 -31.77 10.32
N ASN A 156 -16.32 -31.66 11.58
CA ASN A 156 -16.38 -30.42 12.36
C ASN A 156 -15.17 -29.53 12.15
N ILE A 157 -14.08 -29.80 11.45
CA ILE A 157 -13.09 -28.77 11.07
C ILE A 157 -13.47 -28.26 9.70
N CYS A 158 -13.98 -29.11 8.80
CA CYS A 158 -14.58 -28.62 7.56
C CYS A 158 -15.89 -27.86 7.86
N VAL A 159 -16.71 -28.34 8.81
CA VAL A 159 -17.86 -27.62 9.33
C VAL A 159 -17.40 -26.50 10.25
N PHE A 160 -16.48 -26.59 11.21
CA PHE A 160 -16.07 -25.45 12.08
C PHE A 160 -15.24 -24.39 11.36
N VAL A 161 -14.49 -24.72 10.32
CA VAL A 161 -13.95 -23.72 9.39
C VAL A 161 -15.11 -23.11 8.61
N SER A 162 -16.06 -23.89 8.08
CA SER A 162 -17.28 -23.37 7.43
C SER A 162 -18.31 -22.69 8.39
N PHE A 163 -18.26 -22.97 9.69
CA PHE A 163 -19.23 -22.65 10.77
C PHE A 163 -18.69 -21.47 11.59
N SER A 164 -17.36 -21.39 11.76
CA SER A 164 -16.65 -20.18 12.18
C SER A 164 -16.55 -19.17 11.02
N LEU A 165 -16.54 -19.61 9.75
CA LEU A 165 -16.71 -18.71 8.60
C LEU A 165 -18.16 -18.21 8.44
N SER A 166 -19.15 -18.91 8.99
CA SER A 166 -20.54 -18.42 9.03
C SER A 166 -20.87 -17.58 10.27
N PHE A 167 -20.11 -17.69 11.37
CA PHE A 167 -20.05 -16.68 12.42
C PHE A 167 -18.98 -15.64 12.10
N LEU A 168 -19.38 -14.71 11.24
CA LEU A 168 -18.66 -13.50 10.89
C LEU A 168 -18.35 -12.66 12.15
N HIS A 169 -17.32 -13.04 12.91
CA HIS A 169 -16.86 -12.30 14.07
C HIS A 169 -16.31 -10.96 13.60
N ARG A 170 -17.09 -9.89 13.82
CA ARG A 170 -16.71 -8.52 13.48
C ARG A 170 -15.39 -8.06 14.13
N HIS A 171 -14.88 -8.80 15.12
CA HIS A 171 -13.67 -8.49 15.89
C HIS A 171 -12.49 -9.42 15.61
N ILE A 172 -12.52 -10.19 14.51
CA ILE A 172 -11.43 -11.12 14.18
C ILE A 172 -10.11 -10.42 13.86
N ALA A 173 -10.17 -9.20 13.31
CA ALA A 173 -9.00 -8.40 12.98
C ALA A 173 -8.15 -8.09 14.22
N GLU A 174 -8.80 -7.81 15.35
CA GLU A 174 -8.14 -7.56 16.63
C GLU A 174 -7.33 -8.76 17.13
N LEU A 175 -7.89 -9.97 17.03
CA LEU A 175 -7.19 -11.19 17.41
C LEU A 175 -5.94 -11.40 16.54
N ILE A 176 -6.10 -11.28 15.21
CA ILE A 176 -5.00 -11.46 14.27
C ILE A 176 -3.91 -10.40 14.51
N PHE A 177 -4.30 -9.16 14.79
CA PHE A 177 -3.36 -8.08 15.08
C PHE A 177 -2.51 -8.38 16.32
N TYR A 178 -3.10 -8.81 17.43
CA TYR A 178 -2.33 -9.15 18.63
C TYR A 178 -1.48 -10.40 18.45
N MET A 179 -1.91 -11.37 17.61
CA MET A 179 -1.04 -12.47 17.20
C MET A 179 0.20 -11.95 16.44
N GLU A 180 0.04 -10.99 15.54
CA GLU A 180 1.16 -10.35 14.86
C GLU A 180 2.04 -9.51 15.78
N GLU A 181 1.48 -8.84 16.80
CA GLU A 181 2.28 -8.16 17.83
C GLU A 181 3.17 -9.14 18.59
N LEU A 182 2.64 -10.30 19.00
CA LEU A 182 3.42 -11.34 19.66
C LEU A 182 4.53 -11.88 18.75
N ARG A 183 4.23 -12.12 17.47
CA ARG A 183 5.22 -12.54 16.47
C ARG A 183 6.31 -11.47 16.30
N ALA A 184 5.93 -10.20 16.22
CA ALA A 184 6.86 -9.09 16.12
C ALA A 184 7.76 -8.97 17.36
N HIS A 185 7.22 -9.18 18.56
CA HIS A 185 8.00 -9.21 19.80
C HIS A 185 9.01 -10.36 19.83
N VAL A 186 8.61 -11.57 19.44
CA VAL A 186 9.54 -12.72 19.38
C VAL A 186 10.67 -12.45 18.36
N ARG A 187 10.37 -11.85 17.20
CA ARG A 187 11.40 -11.48 16.22
C ARG A 187 12.33 -10.36 16.73
N LYS A 188 11.78 -9.32 17.35
CA LYS A 188 12.55 -8.16 17.84
C LYS A 188 13.39 -8.50 19.07
N TYR A 189 12.85 -9.28 20.00
CA TYR A 189 13.47 -9.66 21.26
C TYR A 189 14.03 -11.09 21.23
N GLY A 190 14.16 -11.70 20.06
CA GLY A 190 14.76 -13.04 19.88
C GLY A 190 16.10 -13.21 20.60
N PRO A 191 17.06 -12.27 20.48
CA PRO A 191 18.33 -12.34 21.20
C PRO A 191 18.19 -12.37 22.73
N VAL A 192 17.13 -11.76 23.29
CA VAL A 192 16.84 -11.78 24.73
C VAL A 192 16.40 -13.18 25.16
N MET A 193 15.51 -13.81 24.40
CA MET A 193 15.06 -15.18 24.63
C MET A 193 16.23 -16.17 24.49
N GLN A 194 17.02 -16.04 23.42
CA GLN A 194 18.21 -16.85 23.18
C GLN A 194 19.18 -16.79 24.36
N ARG A 195 19.50 -15.58 24.84
CA ARG A 195 20.40 -15.40 25.97
C ARG A 195 19.89 -16.07 27.25
N TYR A 196 18.60 -15.94 27.54
CA TYR A 196 17.98 -16.54 28.72
C TYR A 196 18.05 -18.08 28.67
N TYR A 197 17.63 -18.68 27.57
CA TYR A 197 17.61 -20.15 27.45
C TYR A 197 18.99 -20.76 27.30
N VAL A 198 19.98 -20.07 26.73
CA VAL A 198 21.38 -20.53 26.74
C VAL A 198 21.94 -20.63 28.16
N GLN A 199 21.63 -19.65 29.03
CA GLN A 199 22.02 -19.70 30.44
C GLN A 199 21.28 -20.81 31.19
N TYR A 200 20.01 -21.04 30.85
CA TYR A 200 19.22 -22.12 31.43
C TYR A 200 19.77 -23.49 31.08
N LEU A 201 20.08 -23.71 29.79
CA LEU A 201 20.64 -24.97 29.28
C LEU A 201 22.01 -25.29 29.86
N SER A 202 22.93 -24.31 29.84
CA SER A 202 24.31 -24.50 30.35
C SER A 202 24.40 -24.59 31.87
N GLY A 203 23.50 -23.91 32.59
CA GLY A 203 23.53 -23.81 34.04
C GLY A 203 22.69 -24.86 34.75
N PHE A 204 21.39 -24.91 34.48
CA PHE A 204 20.44 -25.74 35.22
C PHE A 204 20.22 -27.10 34.55
N ASP A 205 19.85 -27.10 33.26
CA ASP A 205 19.45 -28.34 32.57
C ASP A 205 20.60 -29.32 32.43
N ALA A 206 21.82 -28.82 32.12
CA ALA A 206 23.01 -29.66 32.04
C ALA A 206 23.33 -30.37 33.37
N VAL A 207 23.17 -29.68 34.50
CA VAL A 207 23.49 -30.23 35.83
C VAL A 207 22.48 -31.30 36.20
N VAL A 208 21.19 -31.00 36.06
CA VAL A 208 20.11 -31.93 36.44
C VAL A 208 20.07 -33.14 35.50
N LEU A 209 20.34 -32.95 34.19
CA LEU A 209 20.40 -34.08 33.25
C LEU A 209 21.59 -34.97 33.58
N ASN A 210 22.76 -34.40 33.87
CA ASN A 210 23.93 -35.17 34.26
C ASN A 210 23.69 -35.95 35.56
N GLU A 211 23.04 -35.35 36.56
CA GLU A 211 22.67 -36.05 37.80
C GLU A 211 21.74 -37.24 37.52
N LEU A 212 20.74 -37.08 36.65
CA LEU A 212 19.86 -38.18 36.25
C LEU A 212 20.59 -39.28 35.47
N VAL A 213 21.51 -38.91 34.58
CA VAL A 213 22.32 -39.86 33.79
C VAL A 213 23.21 -40.71 34.71
N GLN A 214 23.89 -40.10 35.67
CA GLN A 214 24.78 -40.79 36.60
C GLN A 214 24.03 -41.74 37.54
N ASN A 215 22.74 -41.50 37.79
CA ASN A 215 21.89 -42.33 38.62
C ASN A 215 21.28 -43.54 37.88
N LEU A 216 21.53 -43.69 36.57
CA LEU A 216 21.07 -44.86 35.80
C LEU A 216 21.98 -46.07 36.05
N SER A 217 21.40 -47.18 36.52
CA SER A 217 22.16 -48.39 36.87
C SER A 217 22.56 -49.25 35.67
N VAL A 218 21.85 -49.14 34.54
CA VAL A 218 22.07 -49.92 33.31
C VAL A 218 21.76 -49.03 32.10
N CYS A 219 22.76 -48.76 31.26
CA CYS A 219 22.63 -48.02 30.01
C CYS A 219 23.60 -48.61 28.98
N PRO A 220 23.18 -48.98 27.76
CA PRO A 220 24.10 -49.43 26.72
C PRO A 220 24.99 -48.30 26.19
N GLU A 221 26.06 -48.66 25.47
CA GLU A 221 27.08 -47.72 25.00
C GLU A 221 26.49 -46.63 24.09
N ASP A 222 25.59 -47.00 23.18
CA ASP A 222 24.98 -46.08 22.21
C ASP A 222 24.12 -44.99 22.88
N GLU A 223 23.23 -45.38 23.80
CA GLU A 223 22.39 -44.45 24.57
C GLU A 223 23.24 -43.58 25.50
N SER A 224 24.28 -44.15 26.12
CA SER A 224 25.21 -43.40 26.97
C SER A 224 25.98 -42.36 26.17
N ILE A 225 26.44 -42.67 24.96
CA ILE A 225 27.10 -41.71 24.07
C ILE A 225 26.17 -40.54 23.73
N ILE A 226 24.90 -40.82 23.41
CA ILE A 226 23.91 -39.79 23.07
C ILE A 226 23.64 -38.87 24.27
N MET A 227 23.41 -39.44 25.46
CA MET A 227 23.16 -38.65 26.68
C MET A 227 24.37 -37.81 27.09
N SER A 228 25.58 -38.38 26.99
CA SER A 228 26.83 -37.66 27.24
C SER A 228 27.03 -36.51 26.26
N SER A 229 26.69 -36.73 24.99
CA SER A 229 26.73 -35.71 23.94
C SER A 229 25.80 -34.55 24.26
N PHE A 230 24.59 -34.79 24.77
CA PHE A 230 23.69 -33.73 25.19
C PHE A 230 24.27 -32.88 26.33
N VAL A 231 24.81 -33.50 27.37
CA VAL A 231 25.44 -32.78 28.50
C VAL A 231 26.64 -31.96 28.02
N ASN A 232 27.51 -32.54 27.19
CA ASN A 232 28.67 -31.84 26.62
C ASN A 232 28.25 -30.66 25.72
N THR A 233 27.20 -30.84 24.92
CA THR A 233 26.66 -29.79 24.07
C THR A 233 26.10 -28.64 24.90
N MET A 234 25.28 -28.93 25.91
CA MET A 234 24.69 -27.91 26.79
C MET A 234 25.72 -27.16 27.63
N THR A 235 26.73 -27.84 28.18
CA THR A 235 27.81 -27.21 28.98
C THR A 235 28.76 -26.36 28.13
N SER A 236 28.92 -26.70 26.84
CA SER A 236 29.73 -25.91 25.91
C SER A 236 29.07 -24.58 25.52
N LEU A 237 27.78 -24.40 25.81
CA LEU A 237 27.05 -23.20 25.47
C LEU A 237 27.52 -22.01 26.30
N SER A 238 27.81 -20.92 25.61
CA SER A 238 28.10 -19.64 26.26
C SER A 238 27.35 -18.52 25.56
N VAL A 239 27.07 -17.45 26.30
CA VAL A 239 26.37 -16.25 25.81
C VAL A 239 27.08 -15.58 24.61
N LYS A 240 28.32 -15.97 24.31
CA LYS A 240 29.12 -15.43 23.19
C LYS A 240 28.99 -16.20 21.88
N GLN A 241 28.40 -17.39 21.86
CA GLN A 241 28.33 -18.24 20.66
C GLN A 241 26.91 -18.27 20.08
N GLY A 242 26.79 -17.89 18.81
CA GLY A 242 25.55 -17.99 18.01
C GLY A 242 25.68 -19.10 16.97
N ASN A 243 25.77 -20.35 17.41
CA ASN A 243 25.78 -21.51 16.51
C ASN A 243 24.41 -22.18 16.47
N ARG A 244 24.06 -22.76 15.31
CA ARG A 244 22.89 -23.64 15.13
C ARG A 244 23.07 -24.95 15.91
N PHE A 245 22.01 -25.43 16.55
CA PHE A 245 21.99 -26.61 17.41
C PHE A 245 21.15 -27.72 16.77
N ILE A 246 21.75 -28.90 16.55
CA ILE A 246 21.03 -30.09 16.08
C ILE A 246 21.09 -31.13 17.20
N PHE A 247 19.96 -31.36 17.86
CA PHE A 247 19.80 -32.41 18.88
C PHE A 247 19.17 -33.66 18.27
N PHE A 248 19.86 -34.79 18.32
CA PHE A 248 19.39 -36.10 17.83
C PHE A 248 18.50 -36.83 18.87
N LEU A 249 17.47 -36.16 19.41
CA LEU A 249 16.62 -36.71 20.48
C LEU A 249 15.60 -37.75 19.98
N VAL A 250 15.13 -37.62 18.74
CA VAL A 250 14.12 -38.52 18.16
C VAL A 250 14.65 -39.96 18.07
N SER A 251 15.92 -40.13 17.69
CA SER A 251 16.59 -41.43 17.66
C SER A 251 16.69 -42.04 19.07
N PHE A 252 16.97 -41.23 20.09
CA PHE A 252 17.04 -41.70 21.48
C PHE A 252 15.68 -42.17 22.02
N GLN A 253 14.60 -41.42 21.74
CA GLN A 253 13.25 -41.86 22.11
C GLN A 253 12.88 -43.17 21.42
N ALA A 254 13.28 -43.38 20.17
CA ALA A 254 13.02 -44.62 19.45
C ALA A 254 13.75 -45.82 20.10
N TYR A 255 15.04 -45.69 20.44
CA TYR A 255 15.83 -46.79 21.05
C TYR A 255 15.32 -47.19 22.44
N THR A 256 14.85 -46.23 23.23
CA THR A 256 14.43 -46.46 24.63
C THR A 256 12.94 -46.82 24.78
N SER A 257 12.16 -46.75 23.70
CA SER A 257 10.71 -47.03 23.70
C SER A 257 10.34 -48.40 23.13
N VAL A 258 11.27 -49.16 22.53
CA VAL A 258 10.99 -50.52 22.04
C VAL A 258 10.84 -51.54 23.18
N SER A 259 10.02 -52.57 22.97
CA SER A 259 9.89 -53.64 23.97
C SER A 259 11.21 -54.37 24.21
N LYS A 260 11.51 -54.63 25.49
CA LYS A 260 12.79 -55.21 25.95
C LYS A 260 14.03 -54.33 25.69
N ALA A 261 13.86 -53.03 25.50
CA ALA A 261 14.98 -52.10 25.55
C ALA A 261 15.73 -52.22 26.88
N SER A 262 17.06 -52.17 26.82
CA SER A 262 17.96 -52.23 27.99
C SER A 262 17.77 -51.03 28.92
N LEU A 263 17.43 -49.88 28.36
CA LEU A 263 16.99 -48.68 29.07
C LEU A 263 15.54 -48.37 28.67
N GLY A 264 14.58 -48.78 29.51
CA GLY A 264 13.16 -48.57 29.24
C GLY A 264 12.69 -47.18 29.68
N LEU A 265 12.22 -46.35 28.75
CA LEU A 265 11.70 -45.01 29.07
C LEU A 265 10.40 -45.05 29.90
N ALA A 266 9.67 -46.17 29.85
CA ALA A 266 8.47 -46.40 30.65
C ALA A 266 8.76 -46.42 32.16
N ASP A 267 9.94 -46.93 32.54
CA ASP A 267 10.41 -47.01 33.94
C ASP A 267 11.08 -45.70 34.40
N HIS A 268 11.56 -44.88 33.44
CA HIS A 268 12.24 -43.61 33.67
C HIS A 268 11.49 -42.40 33.08
N ARG A 269 10.21 -42.23 33.46
CA ARG A 269 9.34 -41.16 32.91
C ARG A 269 9.86 -39.74 33.13
N GLU A 270 10.51 -39.50 34.27
CA GLU A 270 11.04 -38.18 34.61
C GLU A 270 12.19 -37.77 33.68
N LEU A 271 12.97 -38.74 33.17
CA LEU A 271 13.99 -38.49 32.15
C LEU A 271 13.34 -37.99 30.85
N GLY A 272 12.27 -38.63 30.38
CA GLY A 272 11.55 -38.20 29.17
C GLY A 272 10.96 -36.81 29.29
N LYS A 273 10.28 -36.50 30.41
CA LYS A 273 9.73 -35.15 30.67
C LYS A 273 10.81 -34.07 30.72
N MET A 274 11.94 -34.38 31.37
CA MET A 274 13.07 -33.47 31.43
C MET A 274 13.62 -33.22 30.02
N MET A 275 13.83 -34.28 29.24
CA MET A 275 14.31 -34.17 27.86
C MET A 275 13.37 -33.35 26.98
N ASN A 276 12.05 -33.50 27.13
CA ASN A 276 11.07 -32.67 26.41
C ASN A 276 11.20 -31.18 26.78
N THR A 277 11.45 -30.88 28.07
CA THR A 277 11.68 -29.50 28.54
C THR A 277 12.97 -28.93 27.95
N ILE A 278 14.05 -29.71 27.93
CA ILE A 278 15.33 -29.33 27.31
C ILE A 278 15.14 -29.03 25.83
N ILE A 279 14.40 -29.85 25.09
CA ILE A 279 14.13 -29.61 23.66
C ILE A 279 13.35 -28.32 23.44
N PHE A 280 12.38 -28.03 24.30
CA PHE A 280 11.70 -26.74 24.24
C PHE A 280 12.68 -25.59 24.44
N HIS A 281 13.57 -25.66 25.44
CA HIS A 281 14.61 -24.66 25.65
C HIS A 281 15.55 -24.52 24.44
N THR A 282 15.92 -25.62 23.77
CA THR A 282 16.75 -25.55 22.55
C THR A 282 16.01 -24.92 21.39
N LYS A 283 14.70 -25.19 21.23
CA LYS A 283 13.85 -24.55 20.21
C LYS A 283 13.75 -23.03 20.44
N MET A 284 13.76 -22.58 21.69
CA MET A 284 13.77 -21.15 22.03
C MET A 284 15.10 -20.45 21.71
N VAL A 285 16.16 -21.21 21.40
CA VAL A 285 17.47 -20.67 21.01
C VAL A 285 17.60 -20.62 19.49
N ASP A 286 17.42 -21.74 18.78
CA ASP A 286 17.69 -21.83 17.34
C ASP A 286 16.43 -21.68 16.47
N SER A 287 15.33 -22.34 16.88
CA SER A 287 14.11 -22.51 16.09
C SER A 287 13.01 -21.49 16.40
N LEU A 288 13.33 -20.27 16.83
CA LEU A 288 12.31 -19.26 17.13
C LEU A 288 11.41 -18.96 15.92
N VAL A 289 11.99 -18.92 14.71
CA VAL A 289 11.23 -18.65 13.48
C VAL A 289 10.32 -19.82 13.13
N GLU A 290 10.82 -21.06 13.24
CA GLU A 290 10.03 -22.27 12.98
C GLU A 290 8.89 -22.41 13.99
N MET A 291 9.15 -22.11 15.27
CA MET A 291 8.12 -22.09 16.33
C MET A 291 7.01 -21.10 16.01
N LEU A 292 7.34 -19.91 15.49
CA LEU A 292 6.33 -18.95 15.05
C LEU A 292 5.46 -19.50 13.93
N VAL A 293 6.02 -20.26 12.99
CA VAL A 293 5.25 -20.93 11.94
C VAL A 293 4.38 -22.02 12.54
N GLU A 294 4.94 -22.90 13.38
CA GLU A 294 4.22 -24.02 14.00
C GLU A 294 3.01 -23.56 14.82
N THR A 295 3.13 -22.48 15.61
CA THR A 295 2.07 -22.07 16.55
C THR A 295 1.10 -21.02 16.00
N SER A 296 1.47 -20.29 14.94
CA SER A 296 0.70 -19.10 14.51
C SER A 296 0.71 -18.87 13.00
N ASP A 297 1.06 -19.87 12.20
CA ASP A 297 0.84 -19.79 10.76
C ASP A 297 -0.66 -19.70 10.43
N LEU A 298 -0.96 -18.79 9.51
CA LEU A 298 -2.31 -18.49 9.04
C LEU A 298 -2.34 -18.43 7.50
N SER A 299 -1.39 -19.11 6.85
CA SER A 299 -1.33 -19.32 5.39
C SER A 299 -2.63 -19.91 4.81
N ILE A 300 -3.45 -20.55 5.63
CA ILE A 300 -4.79 -21.06 5.29
C ILE A 300 -5.68 -20.02 4.60
N PHE A 301 -5.50 -18.72 4.91
CA PHE A 301 -6.24 -17.64 4.25
C PHE A 301 -5.96 -17.52 2.74
N CYS A 302 -4.86 -18.09 2.25
CA CYS A 302 -4.59 -18.20 0.81
C CYS A 302 -5.72 -18.99 0.10
N PHE A 303 -6.14 -20.11 0.68
CA PHE A 303 -7.19 -20.96 0.12
C PHE A 303 -8.60 -20.42 0.42
N TYR A 304 -8.76 -19.56 1.43
CA TYR A 304 -10.01 -18.89 1.79
C TYR A 304 -10.06 -17.40 1.40
N SER A 305 -9.51 -17.05 0.24
CA SER A 305 -9.35 -15.65 -0.17
C SER A 305 -10.65 -14.83 -0.17
N ARG A 306 -11.78 -15.42 -0.60
CA ARG A 306 -13.08 -14.72 -0.58
C ARG A 306 -13.51 -14.32 0.84
N ALA A 307 -13.25 -15.17 1.82
CA ALA A 307 -13.56 -14.86 3.20
C ALA A 307 -12.58 -13.83 3.77
N PHE A 308 -11.30 -13.97 3.42
CA PHE A 308 -10.24 -13.07 3.82
C PHE A 308 -10.51 -11.63 3.36
N GLU A 309 -10.87 -11.43 2.09
CA GLU A 309 -11.28 -10.14 1.52
C GLU A 309 -12.54 -9.58 2.20
N LYS A 310 -13.53 -10.43 2.49
CA LYS A 310 -14.77 -10.03 3.19
C LYS A 310 -14.51 -9.58 4.62
N MET A 311 -13.65 -10.29 5.35
CA MET A 311 -13.24 -9.93 6.72
C MET A 311 -12.51 -8.58 6.74
N PHE A 312 -11.68 -8.31 5.74
CA PHE A 312 -11.01 -7.02 5.56
C PHE A 312 -12.00 -5.87 5.31
N GLN A 313 -12.95 -6.04 4.39
CA GLN A 313 -13.96 -5.01 4.10
C GLN A 313 -14.75 -4.62 5.36
N GLN A 314 -15.15 -5.61 6.15
CA GLN A 314 -15.87 -5.38 7.41
C GLN A 314 -15.01 -4.70 8.47
N CYS A 315 -13.71 -5.00 8.48
CA CYS A 315 -12.74 -4.32 9.33
C CYS A 315 -12.64 -2.83 8.98
N LEU A 316 -12.66 -2.46 7.68
CA LEU A 316 -12.60 -1.06 7.25
C LEU A 316 -13.90 -0.29 7.50
N GLU A 317 -15.05 -0.95 7.39
CA GLU A 317 -16.36 -0.33 7.65
C GLU A 317 -16.57 0.06 9.12
N LEU A 318 -15.93 -0.65 10.06
CA LEU A 318 -16.09 -0.43 11.50
C LEU A 318 -14.89 0.34 12.09
N PRO A 319 -15.06 1.61 12.54
CA PRO A 319 -13.95 2.44 13.02
C PRO A 319 -13.12 1.84 14.17
N SER A 320 -13.76 1.12 15.09
CA SER A 320 -13.05 0.48 16.21
C SER A 320 -12.19 -0.71 15.78
N GLN A 321 -12.44 -1.28 14.61
CA GLN A 321 -11.67 -2.41 14.08
C GLN A 321 -10.74 -1.99 12.94
N SER A 322 -11.00 -0.87 12.26
CA SER A 322 -10.11 -0.34 11.22
C SER A 322 -8.70 -0.05 11.76
N ARG A 323 -8.57 0.17 13.08
CA ARG A 323 -7.30 0.17 13.84
C ARG A 323 -6.39 -1.02 13.54
N TYR A 324 -6.99 -2.20 13.36
CA TYR A 324 -6.31 -3.49 13.22
C TYR A 324 -6.21 -3.94 11.75
N SER A 325 -6.60 -3.10 10.79
CA SER A 325 -6.62 -3.44 9.36
C SER A 325 -5.25 -3.85 8.79
N ILE A 326 -4.14 -3.40 9.38
CA ILE A 326 -2.77 -3.73 8.97
C ILE A 326 -2.44 -5.22 9.15
N ALA A 327 -3.22 -5.92 9.99
CA ALA A 327 -3.08 -7.36 10.19
C ALA A 327 -3.28 -8.15 8.89
N PHE A 328 -4.17 -7.71 7.99
CA PHE A 328 -4.45 -8.41 6.74
C PHE A 328 -3.27 -8.37 5.75
N PRO A 329 -2.66 -7.20 5.44
CA PRO A 329 -1.39 -7.14 4.71
C PRO A 329 -0.26 -7.96 5.37
N LEU A 330 -0.15 -7.95 6.70
CA LEU A 330 0.87 -8.70 7.42
C LEU A 330 0.70 -10.22 7.27
N LEU A 331 -0.55 -10.71 7.24
CA LEU A 331 -0.84 -12.12 6.99
C LEU A 331 -0.41 -12.59 5.60
N CYS A 332 -0.30 -11.71 4.61
CA CYS A 332 0.24 -12.09 3.30
C CYS A 332 1.68 -12.61 3.40
N THR A 333 2.43 -12.24 4.44
CA THR A 333 3.79 -12.79 4.69
C THR A 333 3.78 -14.28 5.02
N HIS A 334 2.64 -14.83 5.46
CA HIS A 334 2.52 -16.22 5.89
C HIS A 334 2.36 -17.19 4.72
N PHE A 335 1.92 -16.71 3.57
CA PHE A 335 1.46 -17.55 2.46
C PHE A 335 2.57 -18.49 1.94
N MET A 336 3.84 -18.13 2.09
CA MET A 336 4.95 -18.99 1.64
C MET A 336 5.13 -20.22 2.54
N SER A 337 4.60 -20.20 3.77
CA SER A 337 4.73 -21.28 4.74
C SER A 337 3.88 -22.51 4.38
N CYS A 338 2.82 -22.38 3.56
CA CYS A 338 2.03 -23.53 3.12
C CYS A 338 2.63 -24.28 1.94
N THR A 339 3.74 -23.79 1.36
CA THR A 339 4.37 -24.44 0.20
C THR A 339 5.28 -25.58 0.65
N HIS A 340 5.32 -26.67 -0.12
CA HIS A 340 6.18 -27.81 0.13
C HIS A 340 7.16 -28.05 -1.03
N GLU A 341 8.35 -28.57 -0.74
CA GLU A 341 9.39 -28.80 -1.75
C GLU A 341 8.98 -29.82 -2.83
N LEU A 342 8.06 -30.74 -2.47
CA LEU A 342 7.49 -31.74 -3.39
C LEU A 342 6.43 -31.18 -4.36
N CYS A 343 5.97 -29.93 -4.17
CA CYS A 343 5.04 -29.28 -5.11
C CYS A 343 5.52 -27.85 -5.43
N PRO A 344 6.59 -27.69 -6.21
CA PRO A 344 7.08 -26.37 -6.61
C PRO A 344 6.14 -25.65 -7.60
N GLU A 345 5.23 -26.38 -8.26
CA GLU A 345 4.34 -25.85 -9.30
C GLU A 345 3.37 -24.80 -8.76
N GLU A 346 2.88 -24.97 -7.53
CA GLU A 346 1.95 -24.04 -6.89
C GLU A 346 2.64 -22.84 -6.22
N ARG A 347 3.94 -22.96 -5.89
CA ARG A 347 4.68 -21.96 -5.10
C ARG A 347 4.62 -20.56 -5.71
N HIS A 348 4.84 -20.44 -7.01
CA HIS A 348 4.79 -19.14 -7.70
C HIS A 348 3.37 -18.57 -7.72
N HIS A 349 2.36 -19.41 -7.92
CA HIS A 349 0.96 -18.98 -7.92
C HIS A 349 0.54 -18.42 -6.55
N ILE A 350 0.94 -19.09 -5.47
CA ILE A 350 0.70 -18.65 -4.09
C ILE A 350 1.49 -17.36 -3.81
N GLY A 351 2.71 -17.25 -4.35
CA GLY A 351 3.56 -16.06 -4.30
C GLY A 351 2.87 -14.84 -4.88
N ASP A 352 2.48 -14.92 -6.15
CA ASP A 352 1.77 -13.86 -6.86
C ASP A 352 0.45 -13.48 -6.16
N ARG A 353 -0.28 -14.47 -5.62
CA ARG A 353 -1.51 -14.24 -4.87
C ARG A 353 -1.25 -13.43 -3.60
N SER A 354 -0.18 -13.72 -2.88
CA SER A 354 0.20 -12.98 -1.66
C SER A 354 0.54 -11.51 -1.96
N LEU A 355 1.28 -11.25 -3.04
CA LEU A 355 1.63 -9.90 -3.50
C LEU A 355 0.40 -9.12 -3.92
N SER A 356 -0.47 -9.74 -4.73
CA SER A 356 -1.70 -9.13 -5.23
C SER A 356 -2.64 -8.72 -4.09
N LEU A 357 -2.84 -9.59 -3.10
CA LEU A 357 -3.68 -9.30 -1.94
C LEU A 357 -3.06 -8.23 -1.04
N CYS A 358 -1.76 -8.29 -0.77
CA CYS A 358 -1.07 -7.27 0.03
C CYS A 358 -1.22 -5.88 -0.59
N ASN A 359 -0.98 -5.77 -1.91
CA ASN A 359 -1.16 -4.52 -2.64
C ASN A 359 -2.61 -4.01 -2.58
N MET A 360 -3.59 -4.90 -2.79
CA MET A 360 -5.01 -4.53 -2.73
C MET A 360 -5.43 -4.01 -1.35
N PHE A 361 -4.99 -4.66 -0.26
CA PHE A 361 -5.33 -4.21 1.09
C PHE A 361 -4.74 -2.84 1.41
N LEU A 362 -3.47 -2.62 1.10
CA LEU A 362 -2.81 -1.33 1.34
C LEU A 362 -3.45 -0.19 0.51
N ASP A 363 -3.81 -0.49 -0.73
CA ASP A 363 -4.50 0.45 -1.62
C ASP A 363 -5.90 0.82 -1.10
N GLU A 364 -6.69 -0.15 -0.65
CA GLU A 364 -8.03 0.10 -0.08
C GLU A 364 -7.97 0.83 1.27
N MET A 365 -6.98 0.53 2.13
CA MET A 365 -6.73 1.30 3.36
C MET A 365 -6.43 2.78 3.04
N ALA A 366 -5.55 3.03 2.07
CA ALA A 366 -5.20 4.38 1.65
C ALA A 366 -6.40 5.13 1.03
N LYS A 367 -7.20 4.47 0.18
CA LYS A 367 -8.43 5.04 -0.38
C LYS A 367 -9.43 5.43 0.70
N GLN A 368 -9.63 4.58 1.71
CA GLN A 368 -10.56 4.87 2.79
C GLN A 368 -10.09 6.06 3.64
N ALA A 369 -8.79 6.15 3.95
CA ALA A 369 -8.23 7.31 4.64
C ALA A 369 -8.40 8.60 3.81
N ARG A 370 -8.12 8.54 2.50
CA ARG A 370 -8.36 9.67 1.57
C ARG A 370 -9.83 10.12 1.58
N ASN A 371 -10.77 9.19 1.58
CA ASN A 371 -12.20 9.52 1.61
C ASN A 371 -12.57 10.23 2.92
N LEU A 372 -12.13 9.70 4.06
CA LEU A 372 -12.35 10.32 5.38
C LEU A 372 -11.75 11.73 5.45
N ILE A 373 -10.54 11.93 4.93
CA ILE A 373 -9.91 13.25 4.84
C ILE A 373 -10.76 14.19 3.99
N THR A 374 -11.26 13.73 2.83
CA THR A 374 -12.11 14.54 1.94
C THR A 374 -13.40 14.98 2.63
N ASP A 375 -14.03 14.08 3.39
CA ASP A 375 -15.26 14.37 4.12
C ASP A 375 -15.00 15.37 5.26
N ILE A 376 -13.87 15.23 5.98
CA ILE A 376 -13.45 16.20 7.00
C ILE A 376 -13.20 17.57 6.38
N CYS A 377 -12.47 17.64 5.27
CA CYS A 377 -12.24 18.89 4.54
C CYS A 377 -13.56 19.56 4.15
N THR A 378 -14.55 18.79 3.71
CA THR A 378 -15.87 19.31 3.32
C THR A 378 -16.63 19.89 4.52
N GLU A 379 -16.59 19.22 5.67
CA GLU A 379 -17.18 19.71 6.92
C GLU A 379 -16.47 21.00 7.39
N GLN A 380 -15.12 21.04 7.31
CA GLN A 380 -14.34 22.23 7.67
C GLN A 380 -14.63 23.42 6.75
N CYS A 381 -14.76 23.21 5.43
CA CYS A 381 -15.17 24.26 4.50
C CYS A 381 -16.55 24.81 4.84
N THR A 382 -17.47 23.95 5.31
CA THR A 382 -18.81 24.40 5.75
C THR A 382 -18.73 25.28 6.99
N LEU A 383 -17.81 25.00 7.92
CA LEU A 383 -17.56 25.83 9.09
C LEU A 383 -16.90 27.17 8.71
N SER A 384 -15.93 27.13 7.80
CA SER A 384 -15.30 28.33 7.23
C SER A 384 -16.31 29.22 6.52
N ASP A 385 -17.23 28.65 5.73
CA ASP A 385 -18.28 29.41 5.04
C ASP A 385 -19.14 30.22 6.02
N GLN A 386 -19.44 29.67 7.21
CA GLN A 386 -20.23 30.36 8.24
C GLN A 386 -19.55 31.63 8.79
N LEU A 387 -18.23 31.73 8.67
CA LEU A 387 -17.44 32.89 9.09
C LEU A 387 -17.46 34.02 8.06
N LEU A 388 -17.92 33.76 6.82
CA LEU A 388 -17.90 34.75 5.76
C LEU A 388 -18.79 35.97 6.07
N PRO A 389 -18.37 37.19 5.68
CA PRO A 389 -19.10 38.42 5.97
C PRO A 389 -20.55 38.45 5.50
N LYS A 390 -20.89 37.67 4.45
CA LYS A 390 -22.24 37.52 3.92
C LYS A 390 -23.27 37.10 4.99
N HIS A 391 -22.86 36.29 5.96
CA HIS A 391 -23.76 35.82 7.02
C HIS A 391 -24.06 36.89 8.08
N CYS A 392 -23.27 37.96 8.15
CA CYS A 392 -23.46 39.09 9.05
C CYS A 392 -24.52 40.09 8.55
N ALA A 393 -24.95 40.01 7.29
CA ALA A 393 -25.90 40.96 6.68
C ALA A 393 -27.23 41.06 7.45
N LYS A 394 -27.72 39.94 8.00
CA LYS A 394 -28.96 39.90 8.79
C LYS A 394 -28.82 40.67 10.10
N THR A 395 -27.67 40.52 10.79
CA THR A 395 -27.35 41.24 12.03
C THR A 395 -27.25 42.75 11.79
N ILE A 396 -26.60 43.16 10.70
CA ILE A 396 -26.49 44.57 10.30
C ILE A 396 -27.88 45.14 9.96
N SER A 397 -28.67 44.44 9.15
CA SER A 397 -30.04 44.87 8.79
C SER A 397 -30.95 45.03 10.02
N GLN A 398 -30.87 44.11 10.98
CA GLN A 398 -31.61 44.21 12.24
C GLN A 398 -31.15 45.38 13.11
N ALA A 399 -29.84 45.66 13.18
CA ALA A 399 -29.30 46.79 13.93
C ALA A 399 -29.69 48.15 13.30
N VAL A 400 -29.70 48.24 11.96
CA VAL A 400 -30.10 49.44 11.21
C VAL A 400 -31.61 49.67 11.33
N ASN A 401 -32.44 48.64 11.18
CA ASN A 401 -33.90 48.74 11.29
C ASN A 401 -34.39 49.01 12.72
N LYS A 402 -33.65 48.58 13.76
CA LYS A 402 -33.95 48.96 15.16
C LYS A 402 -33.74 50.44 15.44
N LYS A 403 -32.90 51.15 14.68
CA LYS A 403 -32.74 52.62 14.79
C LYS A 403 -33.88 53.38 14.09
N SER A 404 -34.64 52.76 13.17
CA SER A 404 -35.67 53.44 12.36
C SER A 404 -37.12 53.21 12.80
N LYS A 405 -37.43 52.24 13.68
CA LYS A 405 -38.80 52.00 14.18
C LYS A 405 -38.89 51.81 15.70
N LYS A 406 -39.66 52.68 16.36
CA LYS A 406 -40.28 52.43 17.68
C LYS A 406 -41.24 51.24 17.56
N GLN A 407 -41.08 50.29 18.48
CA GLN A 407 -41.88 49.10 18.80
C GLN A 407 -43.16 48.83 17.97
N THR A 408 -43.21 47.66 17.33
CA THR A 408 -44.36 46.73 17.45
C THR A 408 -43.85 45.30 17.23
N GLY A 409 -44.23 44.40 18.15
CA GLY A 409 -43.73 43.03 18.22
C GLY A 409 -44.09 42.15 17.01
N LYS A 410 -43.15 41.28 16.64
CA LYS A 410 -43.42 40.05 15.90
C LYS A 410 -42.53 38.92 16.44
N LYS A 411 -43.17 37.76 16.62
CA LYS A 411 -42.64 36.50 17.15
C LYS A 411 -41.31 36.11 16.50
N GLY A 412 -40.41 35.57 17.33
CA GLY A 412 -39.03 35.25 17.00
C GLY A 412 -38.89 34.32 15.79
N GLU A 413 -38.11 34.79 14.81
CA GLU A 413 -37.35 33.90 13.95
C GLU A 413 -36.26 33.21 14.79
N PRO A 414 -35.90 31.95 14.48
CA PRO A 414 -34.82 31.26 15.19
C PRO A 414 -33.53 32.08 15.08
N GLU A 415 -32.97 32.41 16.23
CA GLU A 415 -31.65 33.03 16.34
C GLU A 415 -30.64 32.07 15.70
N ARG A 416 -29.99 32.49 14.61
CA ARG A 416 -28.95 31.65 13.97
C ARG A 416 -27.85 31.40 15.00
N GLU A 417 -27.50 30.13 15.18
CA GLU A 417 -26.40 29.73 16.05
C GLU A 417 -25.12 30.44 15.60
N LYS A 418 -24.37 30.99 16.56
CA LYS A 418 -23.13 31.67 16.28
C LYS A 418 -22.05 30.62 15.96
N PRO A 419 -21.15 30.89 15.00
CA PRO A 419 -19.98 30.05 14.80
C PRO A 419 -19.21 29.87 16.12
N GLY A 420 -18.83 28.64 16.42
CA GLY A 420 -18.22 28.22 17.69
C GLY A 420 -19.18 27.47 18.63
N VAL A 421 -20.49 27.54 18.42
CA VAL A 421 -21.48 26.79 19.22
C VAL A 421 -21.36 25.28 18.96
N GLU A 422 -21.05 24.89 17.72
CA GLU A 422 -20.81 23.49 17.33
C GLU A 422 -19.61 22.87 18.07
N SER A 423 -18.63 23.71 18.42
CA SER A 423 -17.44 23.31 19.18
C SER A 423 -17.69 23.24 20.70
N MET A 424 -18.75 23.87 21.21
CA MET A 424 -19.12 23.86 22.64
C MET A 424 -19.81 22.55 23.05
N ARG A 425 -19.00 21.50 23.21
CA ARG A 425 -19.48 20.17 23.57
C ARG A 425 -19.98 20.11 25.01
N LYS A 426 -21.24 19.71 25.19
CA LYS A 426 -21.84 19.47 26.52
C LYS A 426 -21.52 18.08 27.08
N ASN A 427 -21.52 17.06 26.22
CA ASN A 427 -21.27 15.66 26.62
C ASN A 427 -20.65 14.89 25.44
N ARG A 428 -19.65 14.04 25.71
CA ARG A 428 -18.96 13.20 24.71
C ARG A 428 -19.83 12.07 24.15
N LEU A 429 -20.92 11.70 24.83
CA LEU A 429 -21.91 10.74 24.32
C LEU A 429 -22.68 11.27 23.10
N VAL A 430 -22.72 12.59 22.91
CA VAL A 430 -23.28 13.21 21.70
C VAL A 430 -22.17 13.25 20.66
N VAL A 431 -22.12 12.20 19.83
CA VAL A 431 -21.10 12.06 18.78
C VAL A 431 -21.54 12.81 17.53
N THR A 432 -20.84 13.89 17.21
CA THR A 432 -21.06 14.68 15.99
C THR A 432 -20.59 13.94 14.74
N ASN A 433 -20.93 14.44 13.55
CA ASN A 433 -20.39 13.89 12.30
C ASN A 433 -18.86 13.99 12.27
N LEU A 434 -18.32 15.16 12.63
CA LEU A 434 -16.89 15.41 12.69
C LEU A 434 -16.17 14.49 13.69
N ASP A 435 -16.80 14.17 14.83
CA ASP A 435 -16.27 13.18 15.77
C ASP A 435 -16.13 11.78 15.15
N LYS A 436 -17.14 11.33 14.40
CA LYS A 436 -17.11 10.01 13.74
C LYS A 436 -16.00 9.95 12.71
N LEU A 437 -15.90 10.98 11.86
CA LEU A 437 -14.88 11.06 10.81
C LEU A 437 -13.48 11.13 11.41
N HIS A 438 -13.26 11.98 12.41
CA HIS A 438 -11.97 12.12 13.06
C HIS A 438 -11.55 10.84 13.81
N THR A 439 -12.49 10.19 14.50
CA THR A 439 -12.21 8.90 15.17
C THR A 439 -11.83 7.84 14.15
N ALA A 440 -12.63 7.67 13.08
CA ALA A 440 -12.36 6.71 12.02
C ALA A 440 -11.02 6.95 11.32
N LEU A 441 -10.67 8.22 11.05
CA LEU A 441 -9.40 8.59 10.45
C LEU A 441 -8.23 8.27 11.38
N SER A 442 -8.33 8.63 12.66
CA SER A 442 -7.26 8.37 13.64
C SER A 442 -6.98 6.87 13.83
N GLU A 443 -8.01 6.04 13.89
CA GLU A 443 -7.86 4.59 14.03
C GLU A 443 -7.26 3.98 12.76
N LEU A 444 -7.72 4.38 11.58
CA LEU A 444 -7.14 3.88 10.32
C LEU A 444 -5.69 4.36 10.11
N CYS A 445 -5.37 5.59 10.48
CA CYS A 445 -4.01 6.12 10.42
C CYS A 445 -3.06 5.43 11.40
N PHE A 446 -3.55 4.99 12.57
CA PHE A 446 -2.76 4.12 13.46
C PHE A 446 -2.32 2.85 12.73
N SER A 447 -3.24 2.23 11.99
CA SER A 447 -2.98 1.02 11.19
C SER A 447 -1.97 1.26 10.06
N ILE A 448 -2.16 2.33 9.27
CA ILE A 448 -1.26 2.70 8.16
C ILE A 448 0.16 3.02 8.66
N ASN A 449 0.29 3.63 9.83
CA ASN A 449 1.57 4.02 10.42
C ASN A 449 2.15 2.98 11.39
N TYR A 450 1.48 1.84 11.59
CA TYR A 450 1.88 0.84 12.58
C TYR A 450 3.26 0.23 12.26
N VAL A 451 3.48 -0.12 10.98
CA VAL A 451 4.75 -0.70 10.50
C VAL A 451 5.33 0.16 9.37
N PRO A 452 6.65 0.49 9.39
CA PRO A 452 7.25 1.28 8.33
C PRO A 452 7.23 0.58 6.97
N ASN A 453 7.55 -0.71 6.95
CA ASN A 453 7.53 -1.56 5.77
C ASN A 453 7.30 -3.03 6.15
N MET A 454 6.87 -3.83 5.20
CA MET A 454 6.72 -5.28 5.35
C MET A 454 7.29 -5.99 4.11
N VAL A 455 7.85 -7.19 4.32
CA VAL A 455 8.44 -7.99 3.25
C VAL A 455 7.53 -9.18 2.96
N VAL A 456 6.91 -9.21 1.79
CA VAL A 456 6.07 -10.31 1.30
C VAL A 456 6.76 -10.91 0.10
N TRP A 457 7.15 -12.19 0.19
CA TRP A 457 7.87 -12.91 -0.88
C TRP A 457 9.00 -12.07 -1.51
N GLU A 458 9.94 -11.60 -0.67
CA GLU A 458 11.10 -10.76 -1.06
C GLU A 458 10.76 -9.35 -1.61
N HIS A 459 9.49 -9.00 -1.79
CA HIS A 459 9.04 -7.67 -2.15
C HIS A 459 8.76 -6.81 -0.90
N THR A 460 9.26 -5.57 -0.91
CA THR A 460 9.07 -4.63 0.19
C THR A 460 7.89 -3.69 -0.09
N PHE A 461 6.90 -3.71 0.80
CA PHE A 461 5.73 -2.83 0.76
C PHE A 461 5.82 -1.77 1.84
N THR A 462 5.49 -0.52 1.49
CA THR A 462 5.58 0.64 2.40
C THR A 462 4.20 1.33 2.49
N PRO A 463 3.38 1.05 3.53
CA PRO A 463 1.98 1.49 3.60
C PRO A 463 1.76 3.01 3.45
N ARG A 464 2.62 3.84 4.04
CA ARG A 464 2.52 5.31 3.97
C ARG A 464 2.61 5.90 2.56
N GLU A 465 3.33 5.23 1.65
CA GLU A 465 3.50 5.71 0.27
C GLU A 465 2.20 5.61 -0.51
N TYR A 466 1.37 4.58 -0.23
CA TYR A 466 0.04 4.44 -0.82
C TYR A 466 -0.85 5.62 -0.43
N LEU A 467 -0.87 6.01 0.84
CA LEU A 467 -1.66 7.16 1.30
C LEU A 467 -1.18 8.45 0.64
N THR A 468 0.14 8.67 0.61
CA THR A 468 0.74 9.87 0.00
C THR A 468 0.36 9.99 -1.48
N SER A 469 0.52 8.91 -2.25
CA SER A 469 0.14 8.87 -3.66
C SER A 469 -1.36 9.14 -3.89
N HIS A 470 -2.24 8.58 -3.07
CA HIS A 470 -3.70 8.82 -3.18
C HIS A 470 -4.09 10.26 -2.87
N LEU A 471 -3.42 10.90 -1.92
CA LEU A 471 -3.62 12.31 -1.60
C LEU A 471 -3.13 13.19 -2.74
N GLU A 472 -1.93 12.94 -3.27
CA GLU A 472 -1.37 13.66 -4.42
C GLU A 472 -2.30 13.62 -5.65
N ILE A 473 -2.79 12.44 -6.03
CA ILE A 473 -3.72 12.29 -7.17
C ILE A 473 -4.99 13.11 -6.94
N ARG A 474 -5.52 13.12 -5.72
CA ARG A 474 -6.74 13.86 -5.39
C ARG A 474 -6.49 15.36 -5.48
N PHE A 475 -5.37 15.85 -4.96
CA PHE A 475 -4.99 17.25 -5.03
C PHE A 475 -4.75 17.72 -6.47
N THR A 476 -4.04 16.94 -7.29
CA THR A 476 -3.84 17.27 -8.72
C THR A 476 -5.18 17.45 -9.44
N LYS A 477 -6.15 16.56 -9.18
CA LYS A 477 -7.51 16.69 -9.74
C LYS A 477 -8.27 17.92 -9.25
N TYR A 478 -8.06 18.32 -7.99
CA TYR A 478 -8.60 19.58 -7.46
C TYR A 478 -7.98 20.79 -8.17
N LEU A 479 -6.67 20.76 -8.42
CA LEU A 479 -5.97 21.83 -9.12
C LEU A 479 -6.37 21.94 -10.59
N GLU A 480 -6.55 20.82 -11.30
CA GLU A 480 -7.16 20.82 -12.63
C GLU A 480 -8.55 21.48 -12.60
N THR A 481 -9.35 21.20 -11.57
CA THR A 481 -10.69 21.78 -11.41
C THR A 481 -10.59 23.29 -11.16
N LEU A 482 -9.74 23.73 -10.22
CA LEU A 482 -9.52 25.14 -9.91
C LEU A 482 -9.03 25.92 -11.13
N LEU A 483 -7.97 25.45 -11.80
CA LEU A 483 -7.39 26.10 -12.97
C LEU A 483 -8.35 26.13 -14.18
N ARG A 484 -9.18 25.10 -14.34
CA ARG A 484 -10.24 25.10 -15.34
C ARG A 484 -11.31 26.15 -15.04
N GLN A 485 -11.70 26.32 -13.78
CA GLN A 485 -12.66 27.36 -13.40
C GLN A 485 -12.07 28.78 -13.53
N VAL A 486 -10.76 28.96 -13.31
CA VAL A 486 -10.06 30.21 -13.65
C VAL A 486 -10.13 30.48 -15.16
N SER A 487 -9.88 29.45 -15.98
CA SER A 487 -9.96 29.57 -17.45
C SER A 487 -11.37 29.87 -17.97
N ASN A 488 -12.41 29.48 -17.21
CA ASN A 488 -13.81 29.80 -17.48
C ASN A 488 -14.19 31.23 -17.03
N GLY A 489 -13.30 31.95 -16.34
CA GLY A 489 -13.53 33.32 -15.89
C GLY A 489 -14.32 33.44 -14.59
N HIS A 490 -14.43 32.37 -13.79
CA HIS A 490 -15.14 32.40 -12.51
C HIS A 490 -14.24 32.67 -11.31
N ILE A 491 -12.93 32.48 -11.48
CA ILE A 491 -11.92 32.67 -10.43
C ILE A 491 -10.84 33.56 -11.03
N ALA A 492 -10.28 34.47 -10.23
CA ALA A 492 -9.15 35.29 -10.64
C ALA A 492 -8.04 35.22 -9.59
N TYR A 493 -6.79 35.37 -10.03
CA TYR A 493 -5.65 35.53 -9.14
C TYR A 493 -5.64 36.96 -8.59
N PHE A 494 -5.58 37.09 -7.26
CA PHE A 494 -5.48 38.38 -6.58
C PHE A 494 -4.10 38.49 -5.93
N PRO A 495 -3.15 39.21 -6.55
CA PRO A 495 -1.81 39.41 -5.99
C PRO A 495 -1.82 40.06 -4.60
N ALA A 496 -2.80 40.93 -4.34
CA ALA A 496 -2.94 41.63 -3.06
C ALA A 496 -3.28 40.69 -1.89
N MET A 497 -3.99 39.60 -2.15
CA MET A 497 -4.33 38.59 -1.15
C MET A 497 -3.42 37.36 -1.22
N LYS A 498 -2.52 37.30 -2.20
CA LYS A 498 -1.66 36.13 -2.50
C LYS A 498 -2.49 34.83 -2.56
N ALA A 499 -3.64 34.88 -3.24
CA ALA A 499 -4.58 33.77 -3.37
C ALA A 499 -5.41 33.88 -4.66
N PHE A 500 -6.09 32.80 -5.04
CA PHE A 500 -7.14 32.80 -6.05
C PHE A 500 -8.50 33.07 -5.40
N VAL A 501 -9.28 33.98 -5.96
CA VAL A 501 -10.54 34.45 -5.38
C VAL A 501 -11.67 34.26 -6.39
N ASN A 502 -12.84 33.84 -5.92
CA ASN A 502 -14.03 33.68 -6.75
C ASN A 502 -14.54 35.05 -7.20
N LEU A 503 -14.81 35.19 -8.49
CA LEU A 503 -15.47 36.37 -9.04
C LEU A 503 -16.99 36.25 -8.87
N PRO A 504 -17.70 37.37 -8.60
CA PRO A 504 -19.16 37.40 -8.46
C PRO A 504 -19.84 37.24 -9.83
N THR A 505 -19.79 36.04 -10.38
CA THR A 505 -20.47 35.62 -11.61
C THR A 505 -21.72 34.80 -11.24
N GLU A 506 -22.74 34.72 -12.10
CA GLU A 506 -24.01 34.01 -11.83
C GLU A 506 -23.88 32.47 -11.73
N ASN A 507 -22.74 31.92 -11.31
CA ASN A 507 -22.48 30.49 -11.26
C ASN A 507 -22.45 29.96 -9.81
N GLU A 508 -23.04 28.79 -9.61
CA GLU A 508 -22.95 28.01 -8.37
C GLU A 508 -21.61 27.27 -8.32
N LEU A 509 -20.52 27.98 -8.02
CA LEU A 509 -19.29 27.32 -7.60
C LEU A 509 -19.52 26.68 -6.22
N THR A 510 -19.21 25.39 -6.10
CA THR A 510 -19.39 24.61 -4.86
C THR A 510 -18.30 24.85 -3.82
N PHE A 511 -17.26 25.66 -4.14
CA PHE A 511 -16.13 25.93 -3.26
C PHE A 511 -15.59 27.35 -3.46
N ASN A 512 -15.01 27.92 -2.40
CA ASN A 512 -14.32 29.21 -2.44
C ASN A 512 -12.85 28.98 -2.75
N ALA A 513 -12.32 29.52 -3.86
CA ALA A 513 -10.93 29.28 -4.25
C ALA A 513 -9.90 29.80 -3.24
N GLU A 514 -10.26 30.80 -2.44
CA GLU A 514 -9.39 31.43 -1.44
C GLU A 514 -9.07 30.47 -0.29
N GLU A 515 -10.00 29.59 0.08
CA GLU A 515 -9.83 28.57 1.12
C GLU A 515 -8.93 27.40 0.70
N TYR A 516 -8.41 27.40 -0.53
CA TYR A 516 -7.59 26.32 -1.08
C TYR A 516 -6.27 26.82 -1.68
N SER A 517 -6.07 28.13 -1.76
CA SER A 517 -4.94 28.73 -2.48
C SER A 517 -4.31 29.92 -1.76
N ASP A 518 -4.73 30.20 -0.53
CA ASP A 518 -4.04 31.16 0.31
C ASP A 518 -2.65 30.62 0.74
N ILE A 519 -1.86 31.50 1.34
CA ILE A 519 -0.50 31.15 1.78
C ILE A 519 -0.53 30.01 2.82
N SER A 520 -1.53 29.98 3.69
CA SER A 520 -1.63 29.00 4.78
C SER A 520 -1.84 27.59 4.22
N GLU A 521 -2.79 27.44 3.29
CA GLU A 521 -3.12 26.17 2.64
C GLU A 521 -1.99 25.70 1.73
N MET A 522 -1.35 26.62 0.99
CA MET A 522 -0.20 26.26 0.16
C MET A 522 1.01 25.81 1.00
N ARG A 523 1.19 26.35 2.21
CA ARG A 523 2.21 25.88 3.17
C ARG A 523 1.85 24.51 3.74
N ALA A 524 0.60 24.30 4.15
CA ALA A 524 0.13 23.00 4.62
C ALA A 524 0.29 21.92 3.53
N LEU A 525 -0.01 22.27 2.27
CA LEU A 525 0.23 21.41 1.11
C LEU A 525 1.71 21.07 0.96
N SER A 526 2.59 22.07 1.11
CA SER A 526 4.03 21.89 1.01
C SER A 526 4.61 21.04 2.14
N GLU A 527 4.07 21.12 3.36
CA GLU A 527 4.44 20.24 4.48
C GLU A 527 4.05 18.79 4.22
N LEU A 528 2.88 18.56 3.62
CA LEU A 528 2.37 17.21 3.35
C LEU A 528 3.10 16.54 2.18
N LEU A 529 3.26 17.24 1.06
CA LEU A 529 3.85 16.70 -0.18
C LEU A 529 5.38 16.72 -0.15
N GLY A 530 5.96 17.70 0.56
CA GLY A 530 7.40 17.97 0.53
C GLY A 530 7.93 18.33 -0.87
N PRO A 531 9.26 18.36 -1.03
CA PRO A 531 9.91 18.72 -2.30
C PRO A 531 9.52 17.80 -3.47
N TYR A 532 9.37 16.49 -3.22
CA TYR A 532 9.07 15.51 -4.27
C TYR A 532 7.66 15.70 -4.84
N GLY A 533 6.64 15.79 -3.97
CA GLY A 533 5.27 16.00 -4.42
C GLY A 533 5.07 17.38 -5.05
N MET A 534 5.71 18.44 -4.51
CA MET A 534 5.64 19.78 -5.09
C MET A 534 6.36 19.91 -6.45
N LYS A 535 7.45 19.15 -6.65
CA LYS A 535 8.09 19.01 -7.98
C LYS A 535 7.14 18.34 -8.97
N PHE A 536 6.51 17.23 -8.58
CA PHE A 536 5.53 16.53 -9.43
C PHE A 536 4.34 17.42 -9.80
N LEU A 537 3.82 18.19 -8.84
CA LEU A 537 2.77 19.17 -9.09
C LEU A 537 3.22 20.19 -10.14
N SER A 538 4.43 20.72 -10.00
CA SER A 538 5.00 21.69 -10.93
C SER A 538 5.16 21.12 -12.34
N GLU A 539 5.60 19.87 -12.49
CA GLU A 539 5.69 19.18 -13.78
C GLU A 539 4.31 19.05 -14.45
N SER A 540 3.27 18.75 -13.68
CA SER A 540 1.89 18.71 -14.18
C SER A 540 1.40 20.07 -14.69
N LEU A 541 1.73 21.16 -13.97
CA LEU A 541 1.42 22.52 -14.41
C LEU A 541 2.16 22.87 -15.71
N MET A 542 3.44 22.50 -15.82
CA MET A 542 4.24 22.75 -17.03
C MET A 542 3.71 21.99 -18.25
N TRP A 543 3.14 20.81 -18.05
CA TRP A 543 2.49 20.06 -19.14
C TRP A 543 1.32 20.84 -19.76
N HIS A 544 0.47 21.44 -18.92
CA HIS A 544 -0.62 22.29 -19.40
C HIS A 544 -0.11 23.54 -20.14
N ILE A 545 0.97 24.17 -19.66
CA ILE A 545 1.61 25.31 -20.35
C ILE A 545 2.14 24.86 -21.72
N SER A 546 2.82 23.72 -21.80
CA SER A 546 3.32 23.15 -23.05
C SER A 546 2.20 22.98 -24.07
N SER A 547 1.02 22.48 -23.64
CA SER A 547 -0.17 22.40 -24.49
C SER A 547 -0.64 23.78 -25.00
N GLN A 548 -0.69 24.80 -24.15
CA GLN A 548 -1.07 26.15 -24.57
C GLN A 548 -0.06 26.77 -25.54
N VAL A 549 1.24 26.55 -25.31
CA VAL A 549 2.31 27.03 -26.20
C VAL A 549 2.25 26.36 -27.57
N ALA A 550 1.92 25.07 -27.65
CA ALA A 550 1.73 24.37 -28.93
C ALA A 550 0.61 25.02 -29.76
N GLU A 551 -0.50 25.39 -29.13
CA GLU A 551 -1.61 26.08 -29.79
C GLU A 551 -1.24 27.51 -30.18
N LEU A 552 -0.50 28.24 -29.34
CA LEU A 552 0.02 29.57 -29.69
C LEU A 552 0.95 29.51 -30.91
N LYS A 553 1.81 28.50 -31.01
CA LYS A 553 2.67 28.29 -32.19
C LYS A 553 1.86 28.13 -33.47
N LYS A 554 0.72 27.41 -33.44
CA LYS A 554 -0.18 27.29 -34.61
C LYS A 554 -0.71 28.66 -35.06
N LEU A 555 -1.14 29.50 -34.11
CA LEU A 555 -1.64 30.85 -34.39
C LEU A 555 -0.56 31.77 -34.96
N VAL A 556 0.69 31.64 -34.49
CA VAL A 556 1.84 32.36 -35.02
C VAL A 556 2.17 31.91 -36.44
N VAL A 557 2.12 30.60 -36.73
CA VAL A 557 2.34 30.06 -38.08
C VAL A 557 1.25 30.53 -39.05
N GLU A 558 -0.01 30.56 -38.61
CA GLU A 558 -1.14 31.07 -39.41
C GLU A 558 -0.95 32.53 -39.83
N ASN A 559 -0.32 33.34 -38.97
CA ASN A 559 -0.11 34.78 -39.18
C ASN A 559 1.35 35.16 -39.52
N VAL A 560 2.20 34.19 -39.89
CA VAL A 560 3.66 34.36 -39.98
C VAL A 560 4.08 35.49 -40.92
N GLU A 561 3.42 35.62 -42.07
CA GLU A 561 3.74 36.65 -43.06
C GLU A 561 3.41 38.06 -42.55
N VAL A 562 2.23 38.22 -41.91
CA VAL A 562 1.78 39.49 -41.35
C VAL A 562 2.67 39.89 -40.17
N LEU A 563 2.99 38.95 -39.28
CA LEU A 563 3.87 39.19 -38.13
C LEU A 563 5.30 39.57 -38.55
N THR A 564 5.83 38.94 -39.60
CA THR A 564 7.15 39.26 -40.15
C THR A 564 7.18 40.68 -40.74
N GLN A 565 6.11 41.08 -41.45
CA GLN A 565 5.97 42.44 -41.98
C GLN A 565 5.80 43.49 -40.87
N MET A 566 5.01 43.19 -39.84
CA MET A 566 4.83 44.06 -38.67
C MET A 566 6.14 44.28 -37.91
N ARG A 567 6.99 43.25 -37.82
CA ARG A 567 8.29 43.33 -37.13
C ARG A 567 9.30 44.21 -37.86
N THR A 568 9.24 44.34 -39.17
CA THR A 568 10.15 45.20 -39.96
C THR A 568 9.60 46.61 -40.19
N SER A 569 8.27 46.78 -40.13
CA SER A 569 7.58 48.04 -40.42
C SER A 569 7.04 48.74 -39.16
N PHE A 570 7.71 48.55 -38.02
CA PHE A 570 7.28 49.08 -36.71
C PHE A 570 7.34 50.61 -36.59
N ASP A 571 8.12 51.25 -37.47
CA ASP A 571 8.35 52.69 -37.58
C ASP A 571 7.25 53.40 -38.40
N LYS A 572 6.45 52.66 -39.18
CA LYS A 572 5.44 53.21 -40.10
C LYS A 572 4.01 53.03 -39.57
N PRO A 573 3.36 54.09 -39.04
CA PRO A 573 2.14 53.94 -38.27
C PRO A 573 0.93 53.47 -39.09
N ASP A 574 0.77 53.96 -40.32
CA ASP A 574 -0.35 53.62 -41.21
C ASP A 574 -0.29 52.17 -41.71
N GLN A 575 0.91 51.71 -42.06
CA GLN A 575 1.15 50.33 -42.47
C GLN A 575 0.89 49.35 -41.32
N MET A 576 1.32 49.70 -40.10
CA MET A 576 1.09 48.89 -38.90
C MET A 576 -0.40 48.73 -38.58
N ALA A 577 -1.20 49.78 -38.74
CA ALA A 577 -2.65 49.73 -38.53
C ALA A 577 -3.36 48.88 -39.59
N ALA A 578 -2.93 48.95 -40.86
CA ALA A 578 -3.44 48.10 -41.93
C ALA A 578 -3.07 46.62 -41.74
N LEU A 579 -1.85 46.34 -41.28
CA LEU A 579 -1.39 44.98 -40.99
C LEU A 579 -2.10 44.37 -39.78
N PHE A 580 -2.37 45.17 -38.73
CA PHE A 580 -3.10 44.68 -37.55
C PHE A 580 -4.50 44.16 -37.90
N LYS A 581 -5.21 44.82 -38.83
CA LYS A 581 -6.52 44.37 -39.31
C LYS A 581 -6.48 43.04 -40.08
N ARG A 582 -5.31 42.61 -40.54
CA ARG A 582 -5.12 41.34 -41.25
C ARG A 582 -4.83 40.17 -40.31
N LEU A 583 -4.60 40.41 -39.02
CA LEU A 583 -4.37 39.35 -38.04
C LEU A 583 -5.66 38.58 -37.75
N SER A 584 -5.57 37.25 -37.78
CA SER A 584 -6.64 36.36 -37.31
C SER A 584 -6.45 36.01 -35.83
N SER A 585 -7.54 35.73 -35.12
CA SER A 585 -7.52 35.07 -33.81
C SER A 585 -6.74 35.78 -32.69
N VAL A 586 -6.70 37.12 -32.67
CA VAL A 586 -6.02 37.92 -31.62
C VAL A 586 -6.55 37.59 -30.21
N ASP A 587 -7.86 37.44 -30.06
CA ASP A 587 -8.49 37.10 -28.77
C ASP A 587 -8.02 35.73 -28.24
N SER A 588 -7.80 34.77 -29.15
CA SER A 588 -7.28 33.45 -28.80
C SER A 588 -5.83 33.53 -28.29
N VAL A 589 -5.00 34.41 -28.85
CA VAL A 589 -3.63 34.65 -28.38
C VAL A 589 -3.66 35.23 -26.97
N LEU A 590 -4.46 36.28 -26.74
CA LEU A 590 -4.59 36.92 -25.42
C LEU A 590 -5.13 35.95 -24.37
N LYS A 591 -6.19 35.19 -24.69
CA LYS A 591 -6.78 34.20 -23.78
C LYS A 591 -5.77 33.13 -23.38
N ARG A 592 -5.02 32.58 -24.35
CA ARG A 592 -4.02 31.53 -24.06
C ARG A 592 -2.83 32.05 -23.27
N MET A 593 -2.32 33.23 -23.59
CA MET A 593 -1.26 33.88 -22.81
C MET A 593 -1.72 34.17 -21.37
N THR A 594 -2.99 34.56 -21.19
CA THR A 594 -3.58 34.75 -19.86
C THR A 594 -3.65 33.44 -19.07
N ILE A 595 -4.06 32.33 -19.70
CA ILE A 595 -4.07 31.00 -19.05
C ILE A 595 -2.67 30.59 -18.63
N ILE A 596 -1.65 30.81 -19.47
CA ILE A 596 -0.25 30.53 -19.11
C ILE A 596 0.15 31.36 -17.88
N GLY A 597 -0.14 32.67 -17.88
CA GLY A 597 0.16 33.56 -16.75
C GLY A 597 -0.54 33.13 -15.45
N VAL A 598 -1.79 32.67 -15.53
CA VAL A 598 -2.54 32.11 -14.39
C VAL A 598 -1.85 30.88 -13.81
N ILE A 599 -1.45 29.93 -14.66
CA ILE A 599 -0.78 28.69 -14.20
C ILE A 599 0.56 29.01 -13.56
N LEU A 600 1.33 29.93 -14.14
CA LEU A 600 2.59 30.40 -13.57
C LEU A 600 2.40 31.14 -12.24
N SER A 601 1.32 31.92 -12.11
CA SER A 601 0.98 32.59 -10.85
C SER A 601 0.67 31.58 -9.74
N PHE A 602 -0.08 30.52 -10.06
CA PHE A 602 -0.35 29.43 -9.12
C PHE A 602 0.94 28.71 -8.71
N ARG A 603 1.83 28.42 -9.67
CA ARG A 603 3.16 27.86 -9.39
C ARG A 603 3.98 28.77 -8.48
N SER A 604 3.94 30.08 -8.70
CA SER A 604 4.68 31.04 -7.86
C SER A 604 4.24 30.95 -6.40
N LEU A 605 2.93 30.94 -6.13
CA LEU A 605 2.39 30.74 -4.78
C LEU A 605 2.85 29.41 -4.17
N ALA A 606 2.83 28.33 -4.96
CA ALA A 606 3.26 27.01 -4.53
C ALA A 606 4.75 26.97 -4.15
N GLN A 607 5.60 27.61 -4.94
CA GLN A 607 7.04 27.67 -4.72
C GLN A 607 7.41 28.59 -3.54
N GLU A 608 6.72 29.73 -3.40
CA GLU A 608 6.87 30.62 -2.23
C GLU A 608 6.53 29.86 -0.93
N ALA A 609 5.41 29.13 -0.91
CA ALA A 609 5.01 28.34 0.24
C ALA A 609 6.01 27.20 0.55
N LEU A 610 6.49 26.50 -0.49
CA LEU A 610 7.51 25.45 -0.33
C LEU A 610 8.81 26.01 0.23
N ARG A 611 9.27 27.16 -0.27
CA ARG A 611 10.47 27.83 0.23
C ARG A 611 10.35 28.14 1.71
N ASP A 612 9.22 28.70 2.14
CA ASP A 612 8.99 29.03 3.54
C ASP A 612 9.05 27.78 4.43
N VAL A 613 8.38 26.70 4.03
CA VAL A 613 8.38 25.41 4.77
C VAL A 613 9.79 24.82 4.84
N LEU A 614 10.53 24.78 3.74
CA LEU A 614 11.88 24.21 3.72
C LEU A 614 12.89 25.07 4.49
N SER A 615 12.76 26.40 4.44
CA SER A 615 13.62 27.29 5.22
C SER A 615 13.47 27.05 6.73
N TYR A 616 12.28 26.61 7.17
CA TYR A 616 12.00 26.24 8.54
C TYR A 616 12.52 24.83 8.89
N HIS A 617 12.26 23.83 8.05
CA HIS A 617 12.63 22.43 8.33
C HIS A 617 14.12 22.12 8.12
N ILE A 618 14.74 22.68 7.08
CA ILE A 618 16.11 22.37 6.65
C ILE A 618 16.92 23.65 6.38
N PRO A 619 17.05 24.57 7.37
CA PRO A 619 17.68 25.88 7.19
C PRO A 619 19.13 25.80 6.68
N PHE A 620 19.90 24.81 7.14
CA PHE A 620 21.30 24.64 6.72
C PHE A 620 21.45 24.25 5.25
N LEU A 621 20.54 23.39 4.75
CA LEU A 621 20.55 23.00 3.34
C LEU A 621 20.09 24.16 2.46
N VAL A 622 19.00 24.84 2.84
CA VAL A 622 18.49 26.00 2.09
C VAL A 622 19.54 27.10 2.01
N SER A 623 20.22 27.43 3.12
CA SER A 623 21.29 28.42 3.12
C SER A 623 22.45 28.04 2.18
N SER A 624 22.80 26.75 2.11
CA SER A 624 23.84 26.27 1.19
C SER A 624 23.39 26.35 -0.28
N ILE A 625 22.11 26.07 -0.55
CA ILE A 625 21.53 26.15 -1.91
C ILE A 625 21.40 27.62 -2.35
N GLU A 626 20.98 28.51 -1.46
CA GLU A 626 20.90 29.96 -1.70
C GLU A 626 22.28 30.52 -2.05
N ASP A 627 23.29 30.24 -1.22
CA ASP A 627 24.67 30.67 -1.45
C ASP A 627 25.22 30.12 -2.78
N PHE A 628 24.95 28.84 -3.06
CA PHE A 628 25.39 28.20 -4.29
C PHE A 628 24.72 28.77 -5.55
N LYS A 629 23.46 29.19 -5.45
CA LYS A 629 22.73 29.83 -6.56
C LYS A 629 23.21 31.25 -6.83
N ASP A 630 23.41 32.04 -5.78
CA ASP A 630 23.69 33.48 -5.94
C ASP A 630 25.12 33.75 -6.42
N HIS A 631 26.05 32.82 -6.19
CA HIS A 631 27.46 32.94 -6.59
C HIS A 631 27.82 32.20 -7.90
N ILE A 632 26.85 31.82 -8.72
CA ILE A 632 27.12 31.22 -10.04
C ILE A 632 27.79 32.27 -10.95
N PRO A 633 28.94 31.97 -11.57
CA PRO A 633 29.57 32.89 -12.52
C PRO A 633 28.66 33.15 -13.73
N ARG A 634 28.53 34.41 -14.16
CA ARG A 634 27.74 34.80 -15.35
C ARG A 634 28.26 34.19 -16.67
N GLU A 635 29.48 33.67 -16.69
CA GLU A 635 30.12 33.00 -17.83
C GLU A 635 29.94 31.46 -17.82
N THR A 636 29.18 30.92 -16.86
CA THR A 636 28.98 29.47 -16.72
C THR A 636 28.17 28.91 -17.89
N ASP A 637 28.51 27.70 -18.32
CA ASP A 637 27.74 26.95 -19.33
C ASP A 637 26.26 26.87 -18.92
N MET A 638 25.37 27.26 -19.83
CA MET A 638 23.91 27.23 -19.64
C MET A 638 23.41 25.87 -19.15
N LYS A 639 24.07 24.77 -19.57
CA LYS A 639 23.70 23.41 -19.13
C LYS A 639 24.04 23.17 -17.65
N VAL A 640 25.15 23.72 -17.17
CA VAL A 640 25.56 23.60 -15.78
C VAL A 640 24.70 24.51 -14.90
N ALA A 641 24.44 25.75 -15.35
CA ALA A 641 23.53 26.68 -14.66
C ALA A 641 22.12 26.08 -14.50
N MET A 642 21.63 25.35 -15.50
CA MET A 642 20.32 24.69 -15.44
C MET A 642 20.22 23.65 -14.32
N ASN A 643 21.28 22.87 -14.06
CA ASN A 643 21.30 21.91 -12.95
C ASN A 643 21.23 22.62 -11.60
N VAL A 644 21.88 23.78 -11.46
CA VAL A 644 21.83 24.58 -10.23
C VAL A 644 20.43 25.18 -10.05
N TYR A 645 19.82 25.67 -11.12
CA TYR A 645 18.44 26.15 -11.08
C TYR A 645 17.44 25.01 -10.82
N GLU A 646 17.67 23.80 -11.30
CA GLU A 646 16.82 22.64 -10.98
C GLU A 646 16.87 22.34 -9.49
N LEU A 647 18.07 22.26 -8.91
CA LEU A 647 18.27 22.09 -7.46
C LEU A 647 17.59 23.22 -6.66
N SER A 648 17.78 24.46 -7.09
CA SER A 648 17.23 25.65 -6.42
C SER A 648 15.71 25.66 -6.46
N SER A 649 15.12 25.38 -7.63
CA SER A 649 13.67 25.33 -7.80
C SER A 649 13.03 24.19 -7.00
N ALA A 650 13.73 23.06 -6.81
CA ALA A 650 13.27 21.98 -5.95
C ALA A 650 13.22 22.38 -4.46
N ALA A 651 14.00 23.40 -4.07
CA ALA A 651 13.94 24.03 -2.75
C ALA A 651 12.97 25.24 -2.68
N GLY A 652 12.17 25.47 -3.73
CA GLY A 652 11.23 26.60 -3.80
C GLY A 652 11.86 27.97 -4.12
N LEU A 653 13.16 28.03 -4.44
CA LEU A 653 13.82 29.29 -4.78
C LEU A 653 13.37 29.82 -6.15
N PRO A 654 13.12 31.14 -6.30
CA PRO A 654 12.81 31.74 -7.59
C PRO A 654 14.06 31.76 -8.48
N CYS A 655 13.93 31.24 -9.69
CA CYS A 655 14.99 31.21 -10.70
C CYS A 655 14.65 32.15 -11.86
N GLU A 656 15.65 32.83 -12.41
CA GLU A 656 15.50 33.71 -13.58
C GLU A 656 15.02 32.94 -14.82
N ILE A 657 15.51 31.71 -14.97
CA ILE A 657 15.08 30.76 -15.99
C ILE A 657 14.48 29.55 -15.27
N ASP A 658 13.20 29.27 -15.50
CA ASP A 658 12.51 28.13 -14.90
C ASP A 658 12.95 26.81 -15.58
N PRO A 659 13.65 25.91 -14.88
CA PRO A 659 14.13 24.66 -15.45
C PRO A 659 13.00 23.74 -15.90
N ALA A 660 11.92 23.67 -15.11
CA ALA A 660 10.78 22.80 -15.40
C ALA A 660 10.07 23.28 -16.68
N LEU A 661 9.95 24.59 -16.86
CA LEU A 661 9.39 25.18 -18.08
C LEU A 661 10.29 24.92 -19.30
N VAL A 662 11.60 25.10 -19.16
CA VAL A 662 12.56 24.82 -20.24
C VAL A 662 12.49 23.36 -20.66
N VAL A 663 12.47 22.42 -19.72
CA VAL A 663 12.34 20.99 -20.00
C VAL A 663 11.01 20.71 -20.71
N ALA A 664 9.89 21.23 -20.20
CA ALA A 664 8.58 21.01 -20.80
C ALA A 664 8.47 21.57 -22.23
N LEU A 665 9.10 22.71 -22.52
CA LEU A 665 9.11 23.33 -23.85
C LEU A 665 10.17 22.73 -24.79
N SER A 666 11.24 22.13 -24.26
CA SER A 666 12.31 21.49 -25.06
C SER A 666 11.81 20.29 -25.88
N SER A 667 10.74 19.64 -25.41
CA SER A 667 10.01 18.59 -26.14
C SER A 667 9.40 19.11 -27.45
N GLN A 668 9.25 20.44 -27.59
CA GLN A 668 8.68 21.13 -28.74
C GLN A 668 9.76 21.95 -29.48
N LYS A 669 10.75 21.30 -30.11
CA LYS A 669 11.85 21.97 -30.85
C LYS A 669 11.33 23.00 -31.87
N SER A 670 11.42 24.30 -31.53
CA SER A 670 11.88 25.40 -32.40
C SER A 670 11.81 26.76 -31.68
N VAL A 671 12.98 27.38 -31.57
CA VAL A 671 13.31 28.82 -31.45
C VAL A 671 12.40 29.68 -30.56
N ILE A 672 12.76 29.79 -29.28
CA ILE A 672 12.57 31.03 -28.52
C ILE A 672 13.97 31.61 -28.33
N ARG A 673 14.36 32.56 -29.20
CA ARG A 673 15.51 33.43 -28.96
C ARG A 673 14.99 34.83 -28.70
N GLU A 674 15.55 35.45 -27.68
CA GLU A 674 15.28 36.81 -27.24
C GLU A 674 15.23 37.78 -28.42
N THR A 675 14.08 38.43 -28.58
CA THR A 675 13.96 39.57 -29.46
C THR A 675 13.06 40.59 -28.78
N SER A 676 13.66 41.71 -28.38
CA SER A 676 12.99 42.90 -27.88
C SER A 676 11.92 43.37 -28.86
N MET A 677 10.64 43.28 -28.48
CA MET A 677 9.56 44.03 -29.13
C MET A 677 9.50 45.42 -28.49
N ASN A 678 9.86 46.46 -29.24
CA ASN A 678 9.67 47.84 -28.83
C ASN A 678 8.20 48.27 -28.98
N LEU A 679 7.72 48.94 -27.96
CA LEU A 679 6.32 49.01 -27.60
C LEU A 679 5.62 50.27 -28.14
N ASN A 680 5.45 50.35 -29.47
CA ASN A 680 4.76 51.48 -30.12
C ASN A 680 3.24 51.27 -30.30
N GLY A 681 2.68 50.15 -29.83
CA GLY A 681 1.25 49.83 -29.98
C GLY A 681 0.32 50.58 -29.03
N LEU A 682 0.72 50.76 -27.76
CA LEU A 682 -0.16 51.30 -26.70
C LEU A 682 -0.23 52.84 -26.68
N LEU A 683 0.82 53.53 -27.18
CA LEU A 683 0.83 54.99 -27.32
C LEU A 683 -0.16 55.48 -28.39
N LYS A 684 -0.44 54.67 -29.44
CA LYS A 684 -1.42 55.02 -30.49
C LYS A 684 -2.86 55.11 -29.96
N ILE A 685 -3.22 54.25 -29.00
CA ILE A 685 -4.54 54.26 -28.34
C ILE A 685 -4.73 55.52 -27.48
N GLY A 686 -3.64 56.23 -27.12
CA GLY A 686 -3.69 57.50 -26.40
C GLY A 686 -4.33 58.65 -27.19
N GLN A 687 -4.33 58.57 -28.53
CA GLN A 687 -4.89 59.59 -29.43
C GLN A 687 -6.28 59.24 -29.95
N GLU A 688 -6.76 58.00 -29.73
CA GLU A 688 -8.09 57.56 -30.12
C GLU A 688 -9.16 58.07 -29.14
N THR A 689 -10.29 58.53 -29.68
CA THR A 689 -11.41 59.12 -28.93
C THR A 689 -12.64 58.20 -28.84
N ASP A 690 -12.58 57.00 -29.45
CA ASP A 690 -13.69 56.05 -29.38
C ASP A 690 -13.83 55.47 -27.97
N LYS A 691 -15.02 55.62 -27.39
CA LYS A 691 -15.30 55.26 -25.99
C LYS A 691 -15.28 53.76 -25.75
N THR A 692 -15.53 52.95 -26.79
CA THR A 692 -15.53 51.49 -26.72
C THR A 692 -14.12 50.91 -26.67
N THR A 693 -13.21 51.39 -27.52
CA THR A 693 -11.81 50.92 -27.56
C THR A 693 -10.97 51.47 -26.42
N THR A 694 -11.32 52.64 -25.88
CA THR A 694 -10.55 53.30 -24.81
C THR A 694 -11.06 53.03 -23.39
N ARG A 695 -12.16 52.26 -23.22
CA ARG A 695 -12.86 52.08 -21.94
C ARG A 695 -11.95 51.69 -20.77
N ASN A 696 -11.05 50.73 -20.98
CA ASN A 696 -10.11 50.23 -19.95
C ASN A 696 -8.65 50.55 -20.29
N ARG A 697 -8.42 51.57 -21.13
CA ARG A 697 -7.08 51.92 -21.64
C ARG A 697 -6.06 52.15 -20.53
N GLU A 698 -6.46 52.89 -19.50
CA GLU A 698 -5.60 53.20 -18.36
C GLU A 698 -5.20 51.94 -17.59
N SER A 699 -6.12 50.98 -17.40
CA SER A 699 -5.80 49.70 -16.78
C SER A 699 -4.84 48.85 -17.61
N VAL A 700 -4.95 48.89 -18.95
CA VAL A 700 -4.03 48.18 -19.85
C VAL A 700 -2.62 48.78 -19.81
N TYR A 701 -2.48 50.09 -19.59
CA TYR A 701 -1.16 50.72 -19.42
C TYR A 701 -0.41 50.17 -18.20
N LEU A 702 -1.12 49.83 -17.12
CA LEU A 702 -0.50 49.27 -15.92
C LEU A 702 0.16 47.91 -16.16
N LEU A 703 -0.23 47.17 -17.21
CA LEU A 703 0.43 45.92 -17.57
C LEU A 703 1.91 46.14 -17.93
N LEU A 704 2.27 47.31 -18.46
CA LEU A 704 3.67 47.62 -18.78
C LEU A 704 4.53 47.75 -17.54
N ASP A 705 4.00 48.42 -16.52
CA ASP A 705 4.65 48.52 -15.22
C ASP A 705 4.80 47.11 -14.61
N MET A 706 3.75 46.30 -14.65
CA MET A 706 3.78 44.91 -14.16
C MET A 706 4.79 44.03 -14.90
N ILE A 707 4.87 44.12 -16.24
CA ILE A 707 5.84 43.35 -17.04
C ILE A 707 7.29 43.72 -16.66
N VAL A 708 7.57 44.99 -16.42
CA VAL A 708 8.91 45.46 -16.06
C VAL A 708 9.27 45.09 -14.63
N GLN A 709 8.30 45.13 -13.71
CA GLN A 709 8.51 44.68 -12.32
C GLN A 709 8.74 43.16 -12.22
N GLU A 710 8.04 42.37 -13.04
CA GLU A 710 8.14 40.91 -13.00
C GLU A 710 9.36 40.36 -13.76
N SER A 711 9.87 41.11 -14.75
CA SER A 711 10.99 40.67 -15.60
C SER A 711 12.34 41.15 -15.06
N PRO A 712 13.28 40.25 -14.69
CA PRO A 712 14.63 40.65 -14.30
C PRO A 712 15.46 41.20 -15.47
N PHE A 713 14.98 41.05 -16.72
CA PHE A 713 15.68 41.47 -17.94
C PHE A 713 15.32 42.88 -18.40
N LEU A 714 14.27 43.47 -17.86
CA LEU A 714 13.80 44.81 -18.23
C LEU A 714 14.03 45.76 -17.06
N THR A 715 14.47 46.99 -17.37
CA THR A 715 14.71 48.02 -16.35
C THR A 715 13.70 49.16 -16.47
N MET A 716 13.46 49.86 -15.36
CA MET A 716 12.62 51.06 -15.36
C MET A 716 13.18 52.17 -16.25
N ASP A 717 14.50 52.27 -16.39
CA ASP A 717 15.13 53.24 -17.28
C ASP A 717 14.79 52.97 -18.75
N LEU A 718 14.74 51.69 -19.15
CA LEU A 718 14.32 51.29 -20.49
C LEU A 718 12.84 51.60 -20.71
N LEU A 719 11.99 51.36 -19.70
CA LEU A 719 10.58 51.69 -19.76
C LEU A 719 10.37 53.20 -19.96
N GLU A 720 11.03 54.04 -19.14
CA GLU A 720 10.89 55.50 -19.21
C GLU A 720 11.30 56.06 -20.58
N SER A 721 12.31 55.45 -21.23
CA SER A 721 12.76 55.85 -22.56
C SER A 721 11.72 55.60 -23.67
N CYS A 722 10.82 54.63 -23.46
CA CYS A 722 9.82 54.18 -24.44
C CYS A 722 8.38 54.59 -24.06
N PHE A 723 8.10 54.75 -22.77
CA PHE A 723 6.78 55.04 -22.22
C PHE A 723 6.92 55.86 -20.92
N PRO A 724 6.57 57.15 -20.93
CA PRO A 724 6.82 58.02 -19.78
C PRO A 724 5.96 57.63 -18.58
N TYR A 725 6.59 57.51 -17.40
CA TYR A 725 5.97 57.07 -16.16
C TYR A 725 4.82 57.97 -15.69
N VAL A 726 4.77 59.23 -16.14
CA VAL A 726 3.65 60.14 -15.86
C VAL A 726 2.30 59.57 -16.34
N LEU A 727 2.30 58.82 -17.46
CA LEU A 727 1.10 58.15 -17.96
C LEU A 727 0.68 57.00 -17.03
N LEU A 728 1.64 56.22 -16.51
CA LEU A 728 1.38 55.16 -15.53
C LEU A 728 0.87 55.73 -14.21
N ARG A 729 1.48 56.81 -13.71
CA ARG A 729 1.05 57.49 -12.49
C ARG A 729 -0.40 57.99 -12.60
N ASN A 730 -0.76 58.58 -13.73
CA ASN A 730 -2.13 59.04 -13.96
C ASN A 730 -3.10 57.86 -14.09
N ALA A 731 -2.69 56.78 -14.76
CA ALA A 731 -3.48 55.56 -14.84
C ALA A 731 -3.73 54.95 -13.45
N TYR A 732 -2.70 54.85 -12.60
CA TYR A 732 -2.84 54.44 -11.20
C TYR A 732 -3.82 55.35 -10.45
N HIS A 733 -3.66 56.66 -10.52
CA HIS A 733 -4.56 57.60 -9.87
C HIS A 733 -6.02 57.42 -10.34
N ALA A 734 -6.25 57.17 -11.63
CA ALA A 734 -7.59 56.98 -12.17
C ALA A 734 -8.25 55.68 -11.69
N VAL A 735 -7.55 54.55 -11.72
CA VAL A 735 -8.11 53.26 -11.24
C VAL A 735 -8.34 53.27 -9.72
N TYR A 736 -7.42 53.85 -8.94
CA TYR A 736 -7.61 53.97 -7.50
C TYR A 736 -8.76 54.93 -7.16
N LYS A 737 -8.89 56.06 -7.86
CA LYS A 737 -10.01 56.99 -7.65
C LYS A 737 -11.36 56.37 -8.01
N GLN A 738 -11.43 55.61 -9.11
CA GLN A 738 -12.64 54.87 -9.50
C GLN A 738 -13.07 53.86 -8.42
N SER A 739 -12.11 53.14 -7.82
CA SER A 739 -12.38 52.18 -6.73
C SER A 739 -12.98 52.84 -5.48
N VAL A 740 -12.55 54.06 -5.15
CA VAL A 740 -13.08 54.82 -3.99
C VAL A 740 -14.50 55.30 -4.26
N THR A 741 -14.80 55.75 -5.49
CA THR A 741 -16.17 56.20 -5.86
C THR A 741 -17.18 55.07 -6.04
N SER A 742 -16.76 53.83 -6.28
CA SER A 742 -17.69 52.67 -6.33
C SER A 742 -17.95 52.06 -4.95
N SER A 743 -17.14 52.41 -3.95
CA SER A 743 -17.30 52.02 -2.54
C SER A 743 -18.10 53.02 -1.67
N ALA A 744 -18.46 54.18 -2.24
CA ALA A 744 -19.33 55.19 -1.64
C ALA A 744 -20.70 55.18 -2.34
#